data_AF-A0A7L2C977-F1
#
_entry.id   AF-A0A7L2C977-F1
#
_cell.length_a   1.000
_cell.length_b   1.000
_cell.length_c   1.000
_cell.angle_alpha   90.00
_cell.angle_beta   90.00
_cell.angle_gamma   90.00
#
_symmetry.space_group_name_H-M   'P 1'
#
loop_
_entity.id
_entity.type
_entity.pdbx_description
1 polymer ?
#
loop_
_entity_poly.entity_id
_entity_poly.type
_entity_poly.pdbx_seq_one_letter_code
_entity_poly.pdbx_strand_id
1 'polypeptide(L)'
;GPAMEAAPVPDGQHTAVVYGLIGGGRFQEAVSLLNRGLQKSCRSRGCLSLLGYCHYQLQEFAAAAECYEQLVALHPQLLPYRLCHAQALYKAGMFAEALRVVSSLLDAPAFHRRALRLQAAVYYAQGDLPAAQSLVEEELAAAADGGSGAAEDPSERADAEVNLGCLLYRQGRHEEASAKFASAMQVLGYCPELSYNMALCSYAAKQYTAALKYIGDIIKRGIQQHPELNVGMTTEGIDVRSVGNTLLLHRTALVEAFNLKAAIEYQLRNLRAAREALTDMPPRAEEELDPVTLHNQALMNMDSQPTDGFGKLQFLLLQNPCPPETFGNLLLLYCRYQYYDLAADVLAENAHLTYKLLTPYLYNFLDAIITCQTAPEEAFHKLDDSAGTMAEQLRKLTKQIQEARQTWDDEALKKAINEYDETLDKYVPVLMAQAKIYWDMKDYTMVEKIFHKSVEFCKEHEVWKLNVAHVLFMQENKYKEAISFYEPIVKKHYDNILDVSAIVLANLCVSYILTSQNEDAEELMRKIEKAEEQLSYDHPDKNTYHLCIVNLVIGTLYCVKGNYDFGISRIIKSLEPYNKKLSTDTWYYAKRCFLSLLENMSKHMIMLQDSVIQECLQFLKQCEHYGRNIPAVIEHPLEESGMHSGKNTVTYEARLLRALMYKITGWAE
;
A
#
# COMPACT_ATOMS: atom_id res chain seq x y z
N GLY A 1 -13.48 -0.28 29.43
CA GLY A 1 -13.36 -0.23 30.90
C GLY A 1 -14.57 0.45 31.49
N PRO A 2 -14.97 0.18 32.75
CA PRO A 2 -16.16 0.78 33.32
C PRO A 2 -15.98 2.29 33.44
N ALA A 3 -16.97 3.05 32.95
CA ALA A 3 -16.97 4.50 32.97
C ALA A 3 -16.84 5.00 34.42
N MET A 4 -15.77 5.73 34.72
CA MET A 4 -15.62 6.46 35.98
C MET A 4 -16.80 7.43 36.09
N GLU A 5 -17.73 7.18 37.01
CA GLU A 5 -18.84 8.09 37.29
C GLU A 5 -18.28 9.46 37.69
N ALA A 6 -18.40 10.45 36.79
CA ALA A 6 -17.96 11.81 37.04
C ALA A 6 -18.72 12.38 38.26
N ALA A 7 -17.95 12.91 39.22
CA ALA A 7 -18.44 13.45 40.48
C ALA A 7 -19.62 14.43 40.27
N PRO A 8 -20.64 14.43 41.16
CA PRO A 8 -21.78 15.33 41.04
C PRO A 8 -21.31 16.78 41.13
N VAL A 9 -21.58 17.56 40.08
CA VAL A 9 -21.25 18.98 40.05
C VAL A 9 -22.21 19.73 41.00
N PRO A 10 -21.68 20.56 41.92
CA PRO A 10 -22.50 21.36 42.83
C PRO A 10 -23.42 22.33 42.09
N ASP A 11 -24.64 22.52 42.64
CA ASP A 11 -25.60 23.49 42.11
C ASP A 11 -24.96 24.90 42.06
N GLY A 12 -25.00 25.53 40.88
CA GLY A 12 -24.40 26.84 40.61
C GLY A 12 -22.98 26.82 40.03
N GLN A 13 -22.30 25.67 40.00
CA GLN A 13 -20.94 25.56 39.42
C GLN A 13 -20.92 25.02 37.97
N HIS A 14 -22.08 24.63 37.43
CA HIS A 14 -22.18 24.03 36.09
C HIS A 14 -21.53 24.87 34.98
N THR A 15 -21.70 26.20 34.99
CA THR A 15 -21.09 27.08 33.98
C THR A 15 -19.56 27.05 34.07
N ALA A 16 -19.00 27.22 35.27
CA ALA A 16 -17.55 27.24 35.46
C ALA A 16 -16.91 25.90 35.09
N VAL A 17 -17.56 24.78 35.46
CA VAL A 17 -17.07 23.44 35.12
C VAL A 17 -17.13 23.18 33.62
N VAL A 18 -18.26 23.46 32.95
CA VAL A 18 -18.39 23.23 31.50
C VAL A 18 -17.40 24.08 30.71
N TYR A 19 -17.33 25.38 30.96
CA TYR A 19 -16.38 26.26 30.25
C TYR A 19 -14.93 25.96 30.61
N GLY A 20 -14.65 25.52 31.85
CA GLY A 20 -13.32 25.04 32.25
C GLY A 20 -12.91 23.77 31.50
N LEU A 21 -13.82 22.82 31.33
CA LEU A 21 -13.59 21.59 30.55
C LEU A 21 -13.36 21.92 29.06
N ILE A 22 -14.17 22.79 28.47
CA ILE A 22 -14.03 23.24 27.08
C ILE A 22 -12.70 23.99 26.89
N GLY A 23 -12.36 24.92 27.79
CA GLY A 23 -11.11 25.67 27.73
C GLY A 23 -9.87 24.79 27.93
N GLY A 24 -10.00 23.69 28.67
CA GLY A 24 -8.97 22.66 28.82
C GLY A 24 -8.95 21.60 27.72
N GLY A 25 -9.76 21.71 26.66
CA GLY A 25 -9.82 20.75 25.56
C GLY A 25 -10.46 19.39 25.90
N ARG A 26 -11.07 19.25 27.09
CA ARG A 26 -11.71 18.01 27.56
C ARG A 26 -13.16 17.90 27.06
N PHE A 27 -13.31 17.83 25.74
CA PHE A 27 -14.62 17.89 25.09
C PHE A 27 -15.52 16.68 25.39
N GLN A 28 -14.98 15.45 25.44
CA GLN A 28 -15.79 14.25 25.74
C GLN A 28 -16.45 14.32 27.12
N GLU A 29 -15.72 14.81 28.12
CA GLU A 29 -16.27 15.00 29.47
C GLU A 29 -17.33 16.11 29.50
N ALA A 30 -17.10 17.20 28.76
CA ALA A 30 -18.10 18.25 28.60
C ALA A 30 -19.39 17.71 27.94
N VAL A 31 -19.27 16.88 26.90
CA VAL A 31 -20.42 16.21 26.23
C VAL A 31 -21.19 15.35 27.23
N SER A 32 -20.49 14.51 28.01
CA SER A 32 -21.14 13.63 29.01
C SER A 32 -21.96 14.42 30.04
N LEU A 33 -21.43 15.56 30.49
CA LEU A 33 -22.07 16.43 31.47
C LEU A 33 -23.24 17.22 30.86
N LEU A 34 -23.08 17.72 29.63
CA LEU A 34 -24.13 18.43 28.89
C LEU A 34 -25.30 17.50 28.53
N ASN A 35 -25.04 16.24 28.18
CA ASN A 35 -26.08 15.23 27.94
C ASN A 35 -26.92 14.96 29.18
N ARG A 36 -26.30 14.85 30.37
CA ARG A 36 -27.02 14.77 31.64
C ARG A 36 -27.88 16.01 31.91
N GLY A 37 -27.38 17.19 31.55
CA GLY A 37 -28.12 18.44 31.63
C GLY A 37 -29.33 18.48 30.69
N LEU A 38 -29.18 17.95 29.48
CA LEU A 38 -30.24 17.88 28.47
C LEU A 38 -31.34 16.88 28.86
N GLN A 39 -30.99 15.76 29.51
CA GLN A 39 -31.98 14.83 30.08
C GLN A 39 -32.85 15.47 31.16
N LYS A 40 -32.32 16.43 31.93
CA LYS A 40 -33.07 17.18 32.95
C LYS A 40 -33.90 18.33 32.35
N SER A 41 -33.47 18.91 31.25
CA SER A 41 -34.13 20.01 30.55
C SER A 41 -34.04 19.80 29.05
N CYS A 42 -35.06 19.14 28.48
CA CYS A 42 -35.04 18.60 27.11
C CYS A 42 -34.89 19.64 25.99
N ARG A 43 -34.87 20.95 26.27
CA ARG A 43 -34.84 22.03 25.25
C ARG A 43 -34.02 23.26 25.65
N SER A 44 -32.94 23.09 26.42
CA SER A 44 -32.06 24.21 26.79
C SER A 44 -31.18 24.65 25.62
N ARG A 45 -31.36 25.90 25.14
CA ARG A 45 -30.54 26.51 24.07
C ARG A 45 -29.04 26.48 24.39
N GLY A 46 -28.67 26.83 25.62
CA GLY A 46 -27.27 26.87 26.04
C GLY A 46 -26.62 25.48 26.01
N CYS A 47 -27.35 24.46 26.46
CA CYS A 47 -26.87 23.08 26.44
C CYS A 47 -26.70 22.60 24.99
N LEU A 48 -27.71 22.74 24.14
CA LEU A 48 -27.63 22.33 22.73
C LEU A 48 -26.52 23.05 21.97
N SER A 49 -26.31 24.34 22.23
CA SER A 49 -25.26 25.13 21.57
C SER A 49 -23.86 24.70 21.98
N LEU A 50 -23.64 24.42 23.27
CA LEU A 50 -22.34 23.95 23.75
C LEU A 50 -22.08 22.51 23.34
N LEU A 51 -23.12 21.67 23.31
CA LEU A 51 -23.04 20.27 22.93
C LEU A 51 -22.74 20.13 21.42
N GLY A 52 -23.42 20.92 20.58
CA GLY A 52 -23.08 21.04 19.16
C GLY A 52 -21.67 21.58 18.91
N TYR A 53 -21.18 22.52 19.73
CA TYR A 53 -19.79 22.98 19.67
C TYR A 53 -18.80 21.88 20.04
N CYS A 54 -19.03 21.15 21.14
CA CYS A 54 -18.16 20.06 21.57
C CYS A 54 -18.11 18.92 20.55
N HIS A 55 -19.26 18.49 20.01
CA HIS A 55 -19.30 17.48 18.93
C HIS A 55 -18.54 17.95 17.69
N TYR A 56 -18.67 19.23 17.32
CA TYR A 56 -17.91 19.78 16.20
C TYR A 56 -16.40 19.78 16.45
N GLN A 57 -15.94 20.06 17.68
CA GLN A 57 -14.51 19.98 18.05
C GLN A 57 -13.96 18.54 18.06
N LEU A 58 -14.83 17.56 18.34
CA LEU A 58 -14.52 16.13 18.29
C LEU A 58 -14.69 15.51 16.88
N GLN A 59 -15.05 16.33 15.88
CA GLN A 59 -15.38 15.88 14.52
C GLN A 59 -16.56 14.90 14.42
N GLU A 60 -17.40 14.83 15.44
CA GLU A 60 -18.67 14.09 15.43
C GLU A 60 -19.75 14.92 14.70
N PHE A 61 -19.53 15.15 13.41
CA PHE A 61 -20.28 16.14 12.63
C PHE A 61 -21.78 15.81 12.49
N ALA A 62 -22.15 14.53 12.43
CA ALA A 62 -23.55 14.11 12.39
C ALA A 62 -24.29 14.50 13.68
N ALA A 63 -23.72 14.18 14.85
CA ALA A 63 -24.29 14.58 16.14
C ALA A 63 -24.32 16.11 16.32
N ALA A 64 -23.29 16.81 15.81
CA ALA A 64 -23.30 18.27 15.79
C ALA A 64 -24.43 18.83 14.91
N ALA A 65 -24.66 18.23 13.74
CA ALA A 65 -25.74 18.63 12.83
C ALA A 65 -27.12 18.48 13.49
N GLU A 66 -27.40 17.36 14.16
CA GLU A 66 -28.64 17.16 14.92
C GLU A 66 -28.86 18.23 16.00
N CYS A 67 -27.80 18.60 16.72
CA CYS A 67 -27.88 19.65 17.74
C CYS A 67 -28.21 21.01 17.13
N TYR A 68 -27.58 21.35 15.99
CA TYR A 68 -27.85 22.60 15.29
C TYR A 68 -29.22 22.60 14.61
N GLU A 69 -29.70 21.46 14.10
CA GLU A 69 -31.04 21.31 13.55
C GLU A 69 -32.11 21.66 14.60
N GLN A 70 -31.98 21.09 15.80
CA GLN A 70 -32.87 21.41 16.92
C GLN A 70 -32.80 22.90 17.30
N LEU A 71 -31.61 23.51 17.30
CA LEU A 71 -31.44 24.94 17.55
C LEU A 71 -32.11 25.82 16.48
N VAL A 72 -32.02 25.42 15.21
CA VAL A 72 -32.68 26.14 14.09
C VAL A 72 -34.20 26.02 14.21
N ALA A 73 -34.71 24.85 14.61
CA ALA A 73 -36.15 24.65 14.85
C ALA A 73 -36.67 25.48 16.03
N LEU A 74 -35.91 25.58 17.13
CA LEU A 74 -36.27 26.36 18.31
C LEU A 74 -36.10 27.88 18.09
N HIS A 75 -35.11 28.28 17.31
CA HIS A 75 -34.75 29.69 17.09
C HIS A 75 -34.51 30.01 15.61
N PRO A 76 -35.56 30.01 14.77
CA PRO A 76 -35.43 30.21 13.32
C PRO A 76 -34.93 31.61 12.93
N GLN A 77 -35.00 32.59 13.84
CA GLN A 77 -34.52 33.96 13.59
C GLN A 77 -32.98 34.07 13.65
N LEU A 78 -32.30 33.11 14.27
CA LEU A 78 -30.85 33.15 14.46
C LEU A 78 -30.12 32.44 13.30
N LEU A 79 -29.83 33.22 12.25
CA LEU A 79 -29.09 32.78 11.08
C LEU A 79 -27.71 32.13 11.38
N PRO A 80 -26.94 32.51 12.42
CA PRO A 80 -25.68 31.83 12.73
C PRO A 80 -25.83 30.32 12.98
N TYR A 81 -26.91 29.87 13.61
CA TYR A 81 -27.15 28.44 13.83
C TYR A 81 -27.45 27.70 12.54
N ARG A 82 -28.10 28.35 11.56
CA ARG A 82 -28.30 27.77 10.22
C ARG A 82 -26.99 27.58 9.48
N LEU A 83 -26.06 28.52 9.62
CA LEU A 83 -24.73 28.37 9.02
C LEU A 83 -23.95 27.22 9.68
N CYS A 84 -23.93 27.14 11.01
CA CYS A 84 -23.30 26.03 11.72
C CYS A 84 -23.93 24.68 11.36
N HIS A 85 -25.26 24.63 11.19
CA HIS A 85 -25.97 23.44 10.72
C HIS A 85 -25.50 23.03 9.32
N ALA A 86 -25.48 23.97 8.36
CA ALA A 86 -25.01 23.70 7.01
C ALA A 86 -23.53 23.23 6.98
N GLN A 87 -22.68 23.83 7.80
CA GLN A 87 -21.26 23.45 7.92
C GLN A 87 -21.09 22.05 8.51
N ALA A 88 -21.87 21.70 9.54
CA ALA A 88 -21.86 20.37 10.14
C ALA A 88 -22.36 19.32 9.13
N LEU A 89 -23.45 19.59 8.40
CA LEU A 89 -23.96 18.70 7.34
C LEU A 89 -22.95 18.48 6.22
N TYR A 90 -22.26 19.55 5.79
CA TYR A 90 -21.18 19.45 4.80
C TYR A 90 -20.05 18.55 5.29
N LYS A 91 -19.55 18.78 6.52
CA LYS A 91 -18.47 17.99 7.11
C LYS A 91 -18.89 16.54 7.42
N ALA A 92 -20.18 16.28 7.63
CA ALA A 92 -20.75 14.95 7.78
C ALA A 92 -20.97 14.21 6.43
N GLY A 93 -20.69 14.85 5.29
CA GLY A 93 -20.92 14.27 3.95
C GLY A 93 -22.37 14.29 3.48
N MET A 94 -23.28 14.93 4.23
CA MET A 94 -24.71 15.04 3.90
C MET A 94 -24.97 16.18 2.92
N PHE A 95 -24.40 16.08 1.71
CA PHE A 95 -24.34 17.18 0.73
C PHE A 95 -25.71 17.69 0.26
N ALA A 96 -26.66 16.78 0.00
CA ALA A 96 -28.00 17.16 -0.45
C ALA A 96 -28.76 17.98 0.61
N GLU A 97 -28.55 17.68 1.90
CA GLU A 97 -29.15 18.42 3.00
C GLU A 97 -28.44 19.75 3.22
N ALA A 98 -27.11 19.76 3.13
CA ALA A 98 -26.31 20.97 3.21
C ALA A 98 -26.75 22.00 2.15
N LEU A 99 -26.94 21.60 0.89
CA LEU A 99 -27.39 22.50 -0.18
C LEU A 99 -28.78 23.10 0.10
N ARG A 100 -29.72 22.32 0.66
CA ARG A 100 -31.05 22.82 1.05
C ARG A 100 -30.98 23.88 2.13
N VAL A 101 -30.07 23.73 3.10
CA VAL A 101 -29.90 24.74 4.16
C VAL A 101 -29.17 25.97 3.62
N VAL A 102 -28.14 25.77 2.79
CA VAL A 102 -27.36 26.84 2.17
C VAL A 102 -28.21 27.73 1.27
N SER A 103 -29.15 27.18 0.50
CA SER A 103 -30.02 27.98 -0.37
C SER A 103 -30.82 29.02 0.41
N SER A 104 -31.25 28.70 1.64
CA SER A 104 -31.96 29.65 2.51
C SER A 104 -31.08 30.77 3.07
N LEU A 105 -29.75 30.62 3.01
CA LEU A 105 -28.78 31.60 3.48
C LEU A 105 -28.31 32.53 2.36
N LEU A 106 -28.46 32.15 1.09
CA LEU A 106 -28.11 32.98 -0.05
C LEU A 106 -28.95 34.26 -0.12
N ASP A 107 -30.20 34.20 0.36
CA ASP A 107 -31.11 35.36 0.43
C ASP A 107 -30.72 36.38 1.52
N ALA A 108 -29.80 36.04 2.42
CA ALA A 108 -29.37 36.89 3.53
C ALA A 108 -28.05 37.61 3.21
N PRO A 109 -28.03 38.96 3.03
CA PRO A 109 -26.83 39.69 2.60
C PRO A 109 -25.60 39.48 3.50
N ALA A 110 -25.81 39.41 4.82
CA ALA A 110 -24.73 39.22 5.79
C ALA A 110 -24.06 37.84 5.75
N PHE A 111 -24.73 36.83 5.17
CA PHE A 111 -24.22 35.45 5.08
C PHE A 111 -24.02 34.99 3.64
N HIS A 112 -24.46 35.77 2.66
CA HIS A 112 -24.46 35.43 1.24
C HIS A 112 -23.13 34.86 0.76
N ARG A 113 -22.01 35.55 1.04
CA ARG A 113 -20.66 35.07 0.65
C ARG A 113 -20.26 33.77 1.32
N ARG A 114 -20.49 33.64 2.63
CA ARG A 114 -20.18 32.42 3.38
C ARG A 114 -21.03 31.24 2.92
N ALA A 115 -22.28 31.50 2.53
CA ALA A 115 -23.18 30.54 1.93
C ALA A 115 -22.72 30.12 0.53
N LEU A 116 -22.33 31.08 -0.32
CA LEU A 116 -21.80 30.84 -1.67
C LEU A 116 -20.53 29.97 -1.61
N ARG A 117 -19.60 30.31 -0.71
CA ARG A 117 -18.38 29.52 -0.48
C ARG A 117 -18.68 28.10 -0.01
N LEU A 118 -19.60 27.94 0.92
CA LEU A 118 -20.01 26.61 1.39
C LEU A 118 -20.71 25.82 0.27
N GLN A 119 -21.49 26.48 -0.58
CA GLN A 119 -22.09 25.88 -1.77
C GLN A 119 -21.03 25.37 -2.75
N ALA A 120 -20.01 26.19 -3.04
CA ALA A 120 -18.88 25.80 -3.89
C ALA A 120 -18.11 24.61 -3.31
N ALA A 121 -17.87 24.61 -1.99
CA ALA A 121 -17.22 23.49 -1.30
C ALA A 121 -18.04 22.19 -1.37
N VAL A 122 -19.37 22.26 -1.27
CA VAL A 122 -20.26 21.10 -1.43
C VAL A 122 -20.20 20.55 -2.85
N TYR A 123 -20.28 21.40 -3.88
CA TYR A 123 -20.13 20.95 -5.28
C TYR A 123 -18.74 20.37 -5.57
N TYR A 124 -17.69 20.97 -5.01
CA TYR A 124 -16.33 20.44 -5.09
C TYR A 124 -16.23 19.03 -4.49
N ALA A 125 -16.81 18.81 -3.31
CA ALA A 125 -16.81 17.51 -2.64
C ALA A 125 -17.65 16.45 -3.38
N GLN A 126 -18.73 16.85 -4.06
CA GLN A 126 -19.53 15.98 -4.93
C GLN A 126 -18.84 15.65 -6.26
N GLY A 127 -17.78 16.37 -6.63
CA GLY A 127 -17.06 16.22 -7.90
C GLY A 127 -17.63 17.04 -9.06
N ASP A 128 -18.61 17.92 -8.81
CA ASP A 128 -19.13 18.86 -9.82
C ASP A 128 -18.21 20.08 -9.94
N LEU A 129 -17.08 19.88 -10.61
CA LEU A 129 -16.05 20.91 -10.79
C LEU A 129 -16.55 22.13 -11.58
N PRO A 130 -17.35 21.99 -12.66
CA PRO A 130 -17.87 23.15 -13.39
C PRO A 130 -18.77 24.05 -12.53
N ALA A 131 -19.69 23.46 -11.75
CA ALA A 131 -20.55 24.23 -10.85
C ALA A 131 -19.71 24.93 -9.77
N ALA A 132 -18.79 24.21 -9.13
CA ALA A 132 -17.89 24.79 -8.12
C ALA A 132 -17.04 25.93 -8.69
N GLN A 133 -16.50 25.79 -9.91
CA GLN A 133 -15.70 26.82 -10.55
C GLN A 133 -16.50 28.10 -10.83
N SER A 134 -17.72 27.98 -11.35
CA SER A 134 -18.56 29.15 -11.61
C SER A 134 -18.82 29.99 -10.35
N LEU A 135 -19.06 29.33 -9.21
CA LEU A 135 -19.33 30.00 -7.93
C LEU A 135 -18.07 30.65 -7.34
N VAL A 136 -16.89 30.02 -7.49
CA VAL A 136 -15.62 30.59 -7.02
C VAL A 136 -15.20 31.79 -7.87
N GLU A 137 -15.43 31.74 -9.18
CA GLU A 137 -15.18 32.88 -10.08
C GLU A 137 -16.12 34.06 -9.77
N GLU A 138 -17.39 33.78 -9.44
CA GLU A 138 -18.34 34.78 -8.96
C GLU A 138 -17.88 35.41 -7.63
N GLU A 139 -17.42 34.61 -6.66
CA GLU A 139 -16.86 35.10 -5.39
C GLU A 139 -15.66 36.02 -5.62
N LEU A 140 -14.74 35.64 -6.53
CA LEU A 140 -13.55 36.42 -6.86
C LEU A 140 -13.88 37.72 -7.62
N ALA A 141 -14.84 37.68 -8.55
CA ALA A 141 -15.29 38.86 -9.28
C ALA A 141 -15.96 39.88 -8.33
N ALA A 142 -16.83 39.40 -7.45
CA ALA A 142 -17.47 40.23 -6.43
C ALA A 142 -16.46 40.83 -5.42
N ALA A 143 -15.34 40.14 -5.17
CA ALA A 143 -14.26 40.65 -4.34
C ALA A 143 -13.38 41.70 -5.05
N ALA A 144 -13.35 41.73 -6.39
CA ALA A 144 -12.54 42.66 -7.19
C ALA A 144 -13.24 44.00 -7.46
N ASP A 145 -14.58 44.01 -7.60
CA ASP A 145 -15.33 45.16 -8.12
C ASP A 145 -15.60 46.32 -7.13
N GLY A 146 -15.08 46.28 -5.89
CA GLY A 146 -15.09 47.44 -4.98
C GLY A 146 -16.48 48.04 -4.65
N GLY A 147 -17.58 47.39 -5.03
CA GLY A 147 -18.95 47.86 -4.81
C GLY A 147 -19.41 47.75 -3.36
N SER A 148 -20.70 47.97 -3.11
CA SER A 148 -21.35 47.97 -1.77
C SER A 148 -21.32 46.62 -1.02
N GLY A 149 -20.57 45.66 -1.52
CA GLY A 149 -20.24 44.38 -0.90
C GLY A 149 -18.84 43.96 -1.34
N ALA A 150 -17.86 44.86 -1.26
CA ALA A 150 -16.43 44.56 -1.42
C ALA A 150 -15.93 43.70 -0.25
N ALA A 151 -14.88 42.89 -0.45
CA ALA A 151 -14.23 42.23 0.68
C ALA A 151 -13.56 43.29 1.56
N GLU A 152 -14.20 43.64 2.67
CA GLU A 152 -13.60 44.50 3.69
C GLU A 152 -12.34 43.85 4.28
N ASP A 153 -12.22 42.52 4.19
CA ASP A 153 -11.11 41.72 4.71
C ASP A 153 -10.32 41.02 3.58
N PRO A 154 -9.00 41.33 3.42
CA PRO A 154 -8.09 40.59 2.55
C PRO A 154 -8.07 39.07 2.77
N SER A 155 -8.41 38.59 3.97
CA SER A 155 -8.51 37.16 4.29
C SER A 155 -9.57 36.44 3.46
N GLU A 156 -10.71 37.07 3.20
CA GLU A 156 -11.80 36.43 2.46
C GLU A 156 -11.43 36.18 0.99
N ARG A 157 -10.68 37.11 0.40
CA ARG A 157 -10.14 36.97 -0.96
C ARG A 157 -9.10 35.84 -1.02
N ALA A 158 -8.24 35.75 -0.02
CA ALA A 158 -7.26 34.67 0.06
C ALA A 158 -7.94 33.30 0.11
N ASP A 159 -9.02 33.12 0.88
CA ASP A 159 -9.78 31.87 0.91
C ASP A 159 -10.38 31.49 -0.45
N ALA A 160 -10.87 32.47 -1.23
CA ALA A 160 -11.37 32.24 -2.58
C ALA A 160 -10.23 31.83 -3.55
N GLU A 161 -9.04 32.41 -3.41
CA GLU A 161 -7.85 32.00 -4.16
C GLU A 161 -7.42 30.56 -3.80
N VAL A 162 -7.56 30.14 -2.55
CA VAL A 162 -7.33 28.75 -2.11
C VAL A 162 -8.32 27.80 -2.78
N ASN A 163 -9.62 28.13 -2.79
CA ASN A 163 -10.63 27.31 -3.46
C ASN A 163 -10.36 27.18 -4.97
N LEU A 164 -9.93 28.26 -5.62
CA LEU A 164 -9.50 28.23 -7.02
C LEU A 164 -8.26 27.33 -7.21
N GLY A 165 -7.28 27.40 -6.30
CA GLY A 165 -6.13 26.49 -6.28
C GLY A 165 -6.54 25.02 -6.19
N CYS A 166 -7.50 24.68 -5.33
CA CYS A 166 -8.04 23.33 -5.18
C CYS A 166 -8.75 22.82 -6.45
N LEU A 167 -9.44 23.71 -7.18
CA LEU A 167 -10.06 23.41 -8.48
C LEU A 167 -9.01 23.17 -9.57
N LEU A 168 -8.02 24.07 -9.67
CA LEU A 168 -6.90 23.94 -10.61
C LEU A 168 -6.12 22.64 -10.38
N TYR A 169 -5.93 22.25 -9.11
CA TYR A 169 -5.30 20.99 -8.76
C TYR A 169 -6.09 19.78 -9.30
N ARG A 170 -7.43 19.75 -9.10
CA ARG A 170 -8.30 18.68 -9.64
C ARG A 170 -8.34 18.65 -11.16
N GLN A 171 -8.08 19.78 -11.83
CA GLN A 171 -7.97 19.88 -13.28
C GLN A 171 -6.58 19.47 -13.81
N GLY A 172 -5.63 19.10 -12.94
CA GLY A 172 -4.26 18.72 -13.34
C GLY A 172 -3.29 19.89 -13.53
N ARG A 173 -3.71 21.14 -13.25
CA ARG A 173 -2.89 22.35 -13.41
C ARG A 173 -2.11 22.63 -12.13
N HIS A 174 -1.18 21.75 -11.79
CA HIS A 174 -0.50 21.73 -10.49
C HIS A 174 0.38 22.96 -10.22
N GLU A 175 1.07 23.49 -11.24
CA GLU A 175 1.93 24.67 -11.07
C GLU A 175 1.13 25.93 -10.78
N GLU A 176 0.03 26.14 -11.51
CA GLU A 176 -0.88 27.26 -11.29
C GLU A 176 -1.57 27.17 -9.92
N ALA A 177 -1.99 25.97 -9.53
CA ALA A 177 -2.53 25.71 -8.19
C ALA A 177 -1.52 26.08 -7.11
N SER A 178 -0.26 25.65 -7.26
CA SER A 178 0.82 26.00 -6.32
C SER A 178 1.05 27.51 -6.23
N ALA A 179 0.95 28.24 -7.34
CA ALA A 179 1.08 29.70 -7.35
C ALA A 179 -0.07 30.38 -6.58
N LYS A 180 -1.31 29.87 -6.72
CA LYS A 180 -2.47 30.36 -5.95
C LYS A 180 -2.32 30.10 -4.46
N PHE A 181 -1.86 28.92 -4.05
CA PHE A 181 -1.60 28.63 -2.63
C PHE A 181 -0.49 29.51 -2.05
N ALA A 182 0.57 29.78 -2.82
CA ALA A 182 1.65 30.67 -2.41
C ALA A 182 1.15 32.13 -2.23
N SER A 183 0.29 32.61 -3.13
CA SER A 183 -0.38 33.92 -3.02
C SER A 183 -1.20 34.02 -1.73
N ALA A 184 -2.07 33.04 -1.48
CA ALA A 184 -2.90 33.01 -0.28
C ALA A 184 -2.06 32.95 1.01
N MET A 185 -0.97 32.18 1.01
CA MET A 185 -0.03 32.07 2.14
C MET A 185 0.64 33.42 2.49
N GLN A 186 0.90 34.28 1.50
CA GLN A 186 1.48 35.61 1.73
C GLN A 186 0.52 36.53 2.49
N VAL A 187 -0.80 36.38 2.26
CA VAL A 187 -1.84 37.21 2.89
C VAL A 187 -2.24 36.67 4.27
N LEU A 188 -2.48 35.36 4.37
CA LEU A 188 -2.96 34.71 5.60
C LEU A 188 -1.84 34.42 6.61
N GLY A 189 -0.58 34.48 6.17
CA GLY A 189 0.55 33.97 6.91
C GLY A 189 0.62 32.44 6.85
N TYR A 190 1.57 31.87 7.58
CA TYR A 190 1.82 30.43 7.49
C TYR A 190 0.64 29.59 8.00
N CYS A 191 0.09 28.76 7.12
CA CYS A 191 -0.98 27.81 7.40
C CYS A 191 -0.52 26.39 7.03
N PRO A 192 -0.60 25.39 7.95
CA PRO A 192 -0.22 24.01 7.65
C PRO A 192 -1.00 23.41 6.48
N GLU A 193 -2.30 23.67 6.38
CA GLU A 193 -3.17 23.19 5.31
C GLU A 193 -2.72 23.68 3.92
N LEU A 194 -2.29 24.95 3.81
CA LEU A 194 -1.75 25.50 2.56
C LEU A 194 -0.37 24.92 2.24
N SER A 195 0.47 24.69 3.25
CA SER A 195 1.77 24.03 3.07
C SER A 195 1.57 22.59 2.58
N TYR A 196 0.54 21.90 3.07
CA TYR A 196 0.17 20.57 2.61
C TYR A 196 -0.32 20.61 1.15
N ASN A 197 -1.20 21.55 0.80
CA ASN A 197 -1.68 21.71 -0.58
C ASN A 197 -0.53 21.97 -1.57
N MET A 198 0.47 22.77 -1.18
CA MET A 198 1.68 22.96 -1.97
C MET A 198 2.51 21.68 -2.09
N ALA A 199 2.67 20.92 -0.99
CA ALA A 199 3.33 19.62 -1.01
C ALA A 199 2.64 18.64 -1.97
N LEU A 200 1.30 18.65 -1.96
CA LEU A 200 0.47 17.81 -2.82
C LEU A 200 0.60 18.20 -4.32
N CYS A 201 0.67 19.50 -4.63
CA CYS A 201 0.99 19.96 -5.98
C CYS A 201 2.38 19.49 -6.42
N SER A 202 3.40 19.62 -5.57
CA SER A 202 4.75 19.13 -5.87
C SER A 202 4.80 17.62 -6.03
N TYR A 203 4.03 16.86 -5.24
CA TYR A 203 3.89 15.41 -5.38
C TYR A 203 3.28 15.02 -6.73
N ALA A 204 2.17 15.66 -7.12
CA ALA A 204 1.52 15.40 -8.40
C ALA A 204 2.41 15.78 -9.60
N ALA A 205 3.26 16.81 -9.45
CA ALA A 205 4.29 17.19 -10.41
C ALA A 205 5.56 16.30 -10.35
N LYS A 206 5.57 15.23 -9.54
CA LYS A 206 6.71 14.31 -9.30
C LYS A 206 7.98 14.97 -8.73
N GLN A 207 7.85 16.16 -8.15
CA GLN A 207 8.93 16.89 -7.48
C GLN A 207 9.04 16.45 -6.01
N TYR A 208 9.42 15.19 -5.77
CA TYR A 208 9.38 14.58 -4.44
C TYR A 208 10.26 15.29 -3.40
N THR A 209 11.41 15.84 -3.81
CA THR A 209 12.31 16.58 -2.90
C THR A 209 11.67 17.85 -2.37
N ALA A 210 10.96 18.60 -3.22
CA ALA A 210 10.21 19.79 -2.82
C ALA A 210 9.02 19.41 -1.92
N ALA A 211 8.29 18.36 -2.27
CA ALA A 211 7.17 17.86 -1.46
C ALA A 211 7.62 17.45 -0.04
N LEU A 212 8.70 16.67 0.06
CA LEU A 212 9.27 16.25 1.36
C LEU A 212 9.76 17.42 2.20
N LYS A 213 10.22 18.51 1.58
CA LYS A 213 10.60 19.74 2.31
C LYS A 213 9.38 20.39 2.96
N TYR A 214 8.28 20.59 2.23
CA TYR A 214 7.05 21.15 2.78
C TYR A 214 6.47 20.25 3.89
N ILE A 215 6.46 18.93 3.68
CA ILE A 215 6.04 17.94 4.68
C ILE A 215 6.92 18.04 5.94
N GLY A 216 8.24 18.10 5.77
CA GLY A 216 9.18 18.23 6.88
C GLY A 216 8.95 19.51 7.69
N ASP A 217 8.60 20.62 7.04
CA ASP A 217 8.29 21.88 7.71
C ASP A 217 6.98 21.80 8.51
N ILE A 218 5.94 21.13 7.99
CA ILE A 218 4.68 20.87 8.70
C ILE A 218 4.96 20.04 9.96
N ILE A 219 5.66 18.91 9.81
CA ILE A 219 5.96 17.99 10.92
C ILE A 219 6.77 18.68 12.01
N LYS A 220 7.83 19.42 11.64
CA LYS A 220 8.67 20.16 12.61
C LYS A 220 7.85 21.17 13.41
N ARG A 221 6.97 21.92 12.75
CA ARG A 221 6.12 22.91 13.42
C ARG A 221 5.07 22.23 14.29
N GLY A 222 4.47 21.14 13.84
CA GLY A 222 3.53 20.33 14.63
C GLY A 222 4.16 19.84 15.93
N ILE A 223 5.38 19.30 15.87
CA ILE A 223 6.13 18.85 17.06
C ILE A 223 6.48 20.01 18.01
N GLN A 224 6.88 21.16 17.46
CA GLN A 224 7.27 22.32 18.28
C GLN A 224 6.08 23.03 18.93
N GLN A 225 4.97 23.16 18.21
CA GLN A 225 3.79 23.90 18.65
C GLN A 225 2.83 23.04 19.48
N HIS A 226 2.75 21.75 19.19
CA HIS A 226 1.81 20.82 19.81
C HIS A 226 2.47 19.50 20.25
N PRO A 227 3.37 19.51 21.26
CA PRO A 227 3.97 18.29 21.82
C PRO A 227 2.94 17.27 22.34
N GLU A 228 1.74 17.74 22.72
CA GLU A 228 0.63 16.91 23.20
C GLU A 228 0.08 15.91 22.18
N LEU A 229 0.40 16.07 20.89
CA LEU A 229 -0.03 15.16 19.82
C LEU A 229 0.83 13.90 19.70
N ASN A 230 1.90 13.77 20.50
CA ASN A 230 2.71 12.55 20.66
C ASN A 230 3.25 11.94 19.34
N VAL A 231 3.65 12.79 18.39
CA VAL A 231 4.26 12.39 17.12
C VAL A 231 5.54 11.56 17.37
N GLY A 232 5.68 10.41 16.72
CA GLY A 232 6.87 9.54 16.78
C GLY A 232 6.95 8.55 17.96
N MET A 233 6.08 8.70 18.97
CA MET A 233 6.18 7.90 20.21
C MET A 233 5.89 6.40 19.99
N THR A 234 4.99 6.08 19.06
CA THR A 234 4.63 4.72 18.65
C THR A 234 5.76 4.00 17.93
N THR A 235 6.54 4.70 17.11
CA THR A 235 7.75 4.14 16.46
C THR A 235 8.83 3.82 17.49
N GLU A 236 8.93 4.61 18.57
CA GLU A 236 9.82 4.35 19.70
C GLU A 236 9.33 3.22 20.63
N GLY A 237 8.18 2.61 20.33
CA GLY A 237 7.61 1.50 21.10
C GLY A 237 6.87 1.92 22.37
N ILE A 238 6.55 3.21 22.51
CA ILE A 238 5.78 3.73 23.64
C ILE A 238 4.29 3.63 23.30
N ASP A 239 3.55 2.84 24.08
CA ASP A 239 2.10 2.72 23.92
C ASP A 239 1.42 3.96 24.53
N VAL A 240 0.96 4.85 23.65
CA VAL A 240 0.34 6.12 24.01
C VAL A 240 -1.15 6.05 23.72
N ARG A 241 -1.96 6.62 24.63
CA ARG A 241 -3.41 6.71 24.44
C ARG A 241 -3.76 7.48 23.17
N SER A 242 -4.86 7.11 22.54
CA SER A 242 -5.39 7.82 21.38
C SER A 242 -5.59 9.32 21.70
N VAL A 243 -5.15 10.15 20.75
CA VAL A 243 -5.40 11.60 20.74
C VAL A 243 -6.81 11.92 20.23
N GLY A 244 -7.43 10.98 19.51
CA GLY A 244 -8.72 11.16 18.84
C GLY A 244 -8.68 12.14 17.66
N ASN A 245 -9.80 12.25 16.93
CA ASN A 245 -9.94 13.17 15.78
C ASN A 245 -10.31 14.59 16.23
N THR A 246 -9.43 15.25 16.98
CA THR A 246 -9.67 16.63 17.43
C THR A 246 -9.56 17.63 16.27
N LEU A 247 -10.26 18.77 16.38
CA LEU A 247 -10.08 19.87 15.42
C LEU A 247 -8.65 20.43 15.42
N LEU A 248 -7.96 20.35 16.57
CA LEU A 248 -6.55 20.71 16.66
C LEU A 248 -5.69 19.83 15.75
N LEU A 249 -5.87 18.50 15.82
CA LEU A 249 -5.16 17.56 14.97
C LEU A 249 -5.38 17.89 13.48
N HIS A 250 -6.63 18.12 13.07
CA HIS A 250 -6.95 18.51 11.68
C HIS A 250 -6.23 19.81 11.26
N ARG A 251 -6.21 20.85 12.11
CA ARG A 251 -5.57 22.13 11.78
C ARG A 251 -4.05 22.04 11.63
N THR A 252 -3.42 21.05 12.24
CA THR A 252 -1.97 20.84 12.10
C THR A 252 -1.58 20.18 10.78
N ALA A 253 -2.55 19.63 10.03
CA ALA A 253 -2.34 18.89 8.78
C ALA A 253 -1.32 17.72 8.90
N LEU A 254 -1.11 17.20 10.12
CA LEU A 254 -0.12 16.17 10.39
C LEU A 254 -0.51 14.82 9.77
N VAL A 255 -1.79 14.44 9.86
CA VAL A 255 -2.30 13.18 9.30
C VAL A 255 -2.12 13.17 7.79
N GLU A 256 -2.49 14.26 7.13
CA GLU A 256 -2.35 14.46 5.70
C GLU A 256 -0.88 14.44 5.28
N ALA A 257 -0.01 15.14 6.01
CA ALA A 257 1.43 15.20 5.75
C ALA A 257 2.12 13.82 5.90
N PHE A 258 1.77 13.04 6.93
CA PHE A 258 2.33 11.70 7.13
C PHE A 258 1.82 10.70 6.08
N ASN A 259 0.54 10.77 5.69
CA ASN A 259 0.03 9.96 4.58
C ASN A 259 0.74 10.26 3.27
N LEU A 260 0.96 11.54 2.97
CA LEU A 260 1.68 11.94 1.75
C LEU A 260 3.16 11.52 1.81
N LYS A 261 3.80 11.62 2.99
CA LYS A 261 5.16 11.10 3.22
C LYS A 261 5.22 9.60 2.93
N ALA A 262 4.28 8.83 3.49
CA ALA A 262 4.22 7.38 3.27
C ALA A 262 4.01 7.04 1.79
N ALA A 263 3.13 7.76 1.10
CA ALA A 263 2.91 7.60 -0.34
C ALA A 263 4.15 7.92 -1.18
N ILE A 264 4.90 8.99 -0.87
CA ILE A 264 6.14 9.35 -1.56
C ILE A 264 7.20 8.26 -1.35
N GLU A 265 7.43 7.86 -0.09
CA GLU A 265 8.43 6.84 0.22
C GLU A 265 8.07 5.49 -0.41
N TYR A 266 6.79 5.14 -0.47
CA TYR A 266 6.32 3.94 -1.18
C TYR A 266 6.61 4.02 -2.68
N GLN A 267 6.36 5.16 -3.32
CA GLN A 267 6.66 5.37 -4.75
C GLN A 267 8.17 5.30 -5.04
N LEU A 268 9.01 5.75 -4.10
CA LEU A 268 10.47 5.64 -4.15
C LEU A 268 10.99 4.25 -3.78
N ARG A 269 10.11 3.27 -3.54
CA ARG A 269 10.41 1.89 -3.12
C ARG A 269 11.09 1.77 -1.74
N ASN A 270 10.98 2.79 -0.90
CA ASN A 270 11.48 2.80 0.46
C ASN A 270 10.39 2.30 1.44
N LEU A 271 10.03 1.01 1.35
CA LEU A 271 8.91 0.43 2.13
C LEU A 271 9.07 0.61 3.65
N ARG A 272 10.30 0.56 4.15
CA ARG A 272 10.59 0.78 5.57
C ARG A 272 10.27 2.22 6.00
N ALA A 273 10.74 3.21 5.26
CA ALA A 273 10.48 4.62 5.55
C ALA A 273 8.98 4.96 5.40
N ALA A 274 8.30 4.33 4.46
CA ALA A 274 6.85 4.46 4.29
C ALA A 274 6.08 3.92 5.51
N ARG A 275 6.48 2.76 6.04
CA ARG A 275 5.89 2.18 7.25
C ARG A 275 6.19 3.04 8.49
N GLU A 276 7.43 3.49 8.65
CA GLU A 276 7.84 4.39 9.74
C GLU A 276 7.04 5.71 9.70
N ALA A 277 6.78 6.27 8.51
CA ALA A 277 5.96 7.47 8.38
C ALA A 277 4.51 7.27 8.88
N LEU A 278 3.93 6.08 8.72
CA LEU A 278 2.59 5.77 9.24
C LEU A 278 2.60 5.52 10.74
N THR A 279 3.66 4.92 11.29
CA THR A 279 3.80 4.71 12.73
C THR A 279 4.18 5.98 13.49
N ASP A 280 4.82 6.95 12.84
CA ASP A 280 5.18 8.26 13.42
C ASP A 280 3.97 9.20 13.59
N MET A 281 2.86 8.90 12.91
CA MET A 281 1.64 9.70 12.98
C MET A 281 1.09 9.77 14.42
N PRO A 282 0.43 10.88 14.83
CA PRO A 282 -0.26 10.95 16.11
C PRO A 282 -1.13 9.71 16.38
N PRO A 283 -1.00 9.07 17.56
CA PRO A 283 -1.64 7.80 17.84
C PRO A 283 -3.16 7.97 17.90
N ARG A 284 -3.86 7.13 17.14
CA ARG A 284 -5.33 7.06 17.06
C ARG A 284 -5.78 5.61 17.17
N ALA A 285 -6.98 5.39 17.72
CA ALA A 285 -7.57 4.06 17.69
C ALA A 285 -7.93 3.67 16.26
N GLU A 286 -7.95 2.38 15.95
CA GLU A 286 -8.23 1.89 14.59
C GLU A 286 -9.62 2.33 14.07
N GLU A 287 -10.60 2.40 14.97
CA GLU A 287 -11.96 2.90 14.70
C GLU A 287 -12.03 4.40 14.37
N GLU A 288 -10.99 5.16 14.74
CA GLU A 288 -10.89 6.61 14.51
C GLU A 288 -10.04 6.93 13.27
N LEU A 289 -9.48 5.93 12.58
CA LEU A 289 -8.65 6.17 11.41
C LEU A 289 -9.52 6.64 10.23
N ASP A 290 -9.03 7.68 9.57
CA ASP A 290 -9.63 8.15 8.33
C ASP A 290 -9.40 7.13 7.19
N PRO A 291 -10.27 7.13 6.16
CA PRO A 291 -10.20 6.16 5.08
C PRO A 291 -8.85 6.09 4.35
N VAL A 292 -8.14 7.22 4.24
CA VAL A 292 -6.84 7.30 3.56
C VAL A 292 -5.76 6.65 4.40
N THR A 293 -5.70 6.95 5.70
CA THR A 293 -4.76 6.31 6.62
C THR A 293 -5.00 4.81 6.69
N LEU A 294 -6.27 4.38 6.77
CA LEU A 294 -6.62 2.96 6.82
C LEU A 294 -6.21 2.23 5.53
N HIS A 295 -6.43 2.86 4.37
CA HIS A 295 -5.99 2.35 3.07
C HIS A 295 -4.47 2.19 3.00
N ASN A 296 -3.73 3.23 3.37
CA ASN A 296 -2.26 3.21 3.34
C ASN A 296 -1.69 2.17 4.32
N GLN A 297 -2.26 2.05 5.52
CA GLN A 297 -1.88 1.02 6.48
C GLN A 297 -2.15 -0.40 5.96
N ALA A 298 -3.26 -0.60 5.24
CA ALA A 298 -3.54 -1.89 4.61
C ALA A 298 -2.48 -2.23 3.56
N LEU A 299 -2.15 -1.30 2.67
CA LEU A 299 -1.14 -1.49 1.63
C LEU A 299 0.26 -1.77 2.20
N MET A 300 0.72 -0.97 3.17
CA MET A 300 2.07 -1.11 3.73
C MET A 300 2.26 -2.41 4.51
N ASN A 301 1.18 -2.99 5.03
CA ASN A 301 1.23 -4.22 5.82
C ASN A 301 0.83 -5.48 5.05
N MET A 302 0.57 -5.41 3.74
CA MET A 302 0.19 -6.58 2.94
C MET A 302 1.21 -7.74 3.01
N ASP A 303 2.51 -7.42 3.03
CA ASP A 303 3.55 -8.45 3.10
C ASP A 303 3.65 -9.09 4.51
N SER A 304 3.20 -8.41 5.56
CA SER A 304 3.26 -8.90 6.95
C SER A 304 1.95 -9.56 7.41
N GLN A 305 0.80 -8.94 7.09
CA GLN A 305 -0.53 -9.30 7.55
C GLN A 305 -1.55 -9.13 6.41
N PRO A 306 -1.55 -10.05 5.42
CA PRO A 306 -2.41 -9.93 4.24
C PRO A 306 -3.91 -10.03 4.56
N THR A 307 -4.31 -10.85 5.54
CA THR A 307 -5.71 -11.03 5.94
C THR A 307 -6.33 -9.73 6.44
N ASP A 308 -5.60 -9.04 7.31
CA ASP A 308 -6.06 -7.78 7.91
C ASP A 308 -6.08 -6.67 6.86
N GLY A 309 -5.10 -6.66 5.95
CA GLY A 309 -5.06 -5.76 4.80
C GLY A 309 -6.27 -5.92 3.87
N PHE A 310 -6.64 -7.16 3.51
CA PHE A 310 -7.83 -7.43 2.71
C PHE A 310 -9.12 -7.01 3.43
N GLY A 311 -9.25 -7.33 4.73
CA GLY A 311 -10.40 -6.92 5.54
C GLY A 311 -10.60 -5.41 5.57
N LYS A 312 -9.51 -4.64 5.72
CA LYS A 312 -9.53 -3.17 5.68
C LYS A 312 -9.97 -2.63 4.31
N LEU A 313 -9.43 -3.15 3.22
CA LEU A 313 -9.78 -2.68 1.87
C LEU A 313 -11.23 -3.03 1.49
N GLN A 314 -11.72 -4.20 1.89
CA GLN A 314 -13.14 -4.57 1.70
C GLN A 314 -14.06 -3.66 2.52
N PHE A 315 -13.71 -3.39 3.78
CA PHE A 315 -14.45 -2.44 4.62
C PHE A 315 -14.52 -1.05 3.99
N LEU A 316 -13.41 -0.55 3.45
CA LEU A 316 -13.37 0.75 2.77
C LEU A 316 -14.23 0.78 1.50
N LEU A 317 -14.33 -0.32 0.75
CA LEU A 317 -15.16 -0.38 -0.45
C LEU A 317 -16.66 -0.27 -0.14
N LEU A 318 -17.08 -0.70 1.06
CA LEU A 318 -18.45 -0.54 1.55
C LEU A 318 -18.76 0.88 2.01
N GLN A 319 -17.74 1.71 2.25
CA GLN A 319 -17.91 3.09 2.69
C GLN A 319 -18.03 4.05 1.50
N ASN A 320 -18.91 5.04 1.65
CA ASN A 320 -19.02 6.15 0.71
C ASN A 320 -18.88 7.46 1.49
N PRO A 321 -17.78 8.24 1.32
CA PRO A 321 -16.76 8.15 0.28
C PRO A 321 -15.58 7.21 0.61
N CYS A 322 -15.14 6.40 -0.36
CA CYS A 322 -13.92 5.61 -0.29
C CYS A 322 -12.77 6.29 -1.07
N PRO A 323 -11.49 6.12 -0.69
CA PRO A 323 -10.36 6.54 -1.52
C PRO A 323 -10.43 5.85 -2.90
N PRO A 324 -10.27 6.59 -4.02
CA PRO A 324 -10.49 6.04 -5.36
C PRO A 324 -9.55 4.88 -5.71
N GLU A 325 -8.35 4.86 -5.12
CA GLU A 325 -7.34 3.82 -5.31
C GLU A 325 -7.73 2.48 -4.66
N THR A 326 -8.67 2.48 -3.70
CA THR A 326 -9.10 1.28 -2.96
C THR A 326 -9.55 0.16 -3.87
N PHE A 327 -10.41 0.48 -4.84
CA PHE A 327 -11.00 -0.51 -5.74
C PHE A 327 -9.94 -1.15 -6.65
N GLY A 328 -9.10 -0.33 -7.29
CA GLY A 328 -8.03 -0.82 -8.16
C GLY A 328 -6.97 -1.62 -7.41
N ASN A 329 -6.55 -1.14 -6.23
CA ASN A 329 -5.55 -1.81 -5.41
C ASN A 329 -6.05 -3.14 -4.87
N LEU A 330 -7.32 -3.22 -4.44
CA LEU A 330 -7.91 -4.49 -3.98
C LEU A 330 -7.90 -5.55 -5.09
N LEU A 331 -8.31 -5.19 -6.30
CA LEU A 331 -8.31 -6.11 -7.46
C LEU A 331 -6.88 -6.54 -7.83
N LEU A 332 -5.94 -5.61 -7.86
CA LEU A 332 -4.52 -5.93 -8.13
C LEU A 332 -3.93 -6.84 -7.06
N LEU A 333 -4.28 -6.63 -5.79
CA LEU A 333 -3.83 -7.48 -4.70
C LEU A 333 -4.45 -8.88 -4.80
N TYR A 334 -5.74 -9.01 -5.09
CA TYR A 334 -6.33 -10.33 -5.35
C TYR A 334 -5.61 -11.06 -6.49
N CYS A 335 -5.35 -10.38 -7.60
CA CYS A 335 -4.57 -10.95 -8.71
C CYS A 335 -3.13 -11.32 -8.30
N ARG A 336 -2.47 -10.54 -7.44
CA ARG A 336 -1.12 -10.83 -6.91
C ARG A 336 -1.10 -12.10 -6.06
N TYR A 337 -2.10 -12.29 -5.20
CA TYR A 337 -2.26 -13.48 -4.34
C TYR A 337 -3.02 -14.63 -5.01
N GLN A 338 -3.33 -14.50 -6.31
CA GLN A 338 -4.00 -15.51 -7.15
C GLN A 338 -5.46 -15.81 -6.76
N TYR A 339 -6.14 -14.85 -6.13
CA TYR A 339 -7.58 -14.90 -5.83
C TYR A 339 -8.41 -14.38 -7.01
N TYR A 340 -8.32 -15.05 -8.15
CA TYR A 340 -8.94 -14.58 -9.40
C TYR A 340 -10.48 -14.59 -9.35
N ASP A 341 -11.08 -15.58 -8.68
CA ASP A 341 -12.54 -15.68 -8.53
C ASP A 341 -13.10 -14.49 -7.72
N LEU A 342 -12.48 -14.20 -6.57
CA LEU A 342 -12.85 -13.04 -5.74
C LEU A 342 -12.63 -11.72 -6.48
N ALA A 343 -11.57 -11.62 -7.29
CA ALA A 343 -11.36 -10.44 -8.13
C ALA A 343 -12.48 -10.29 -9.17
N ALA A 344 -12.91 -11.38 -9.80
CA ALA A 344 -14.01 -11.38 -10.78
C ALA A 344 -15.34 -10.98 -10.11
N ASP A 345 -15.65 -11.55 -8.94
CA ASP A 345 -16.88 -11.24 -8.19
C ASP A 345 -16.93 -9.76 -7.79
N VAL A 346 -15.86 -9.24 -7.17
CA VAL A 346 -15.79 -7.83 -6.76
C VAL A 346 -15.87 -6.88 -7.95
N LEU A 347 -15.27 -7.23 -9.08
CA LEU A 347 -15.36 -6.46 -10.31
C LEU A 347 -16.78 -6.45 -10.90
N ALA A 348 -17.49 -7.60 -10.83
CA ALA A 348 -18.86 -7.73 -11.33
C ALA A 348 -19.88 -7.01 -10.44
N GLU A 349 -19.79 -7.15 -9.11
CA GLU A 349 -20.66 -6.47 -8.15
C GLU A 349 -20.54 -4.94 -8.23
N ASN A 350 -19.34 -4.45 -8.52
CA ASN A 350 -19.02 -3.03 -8.55
C ASN A 350 -18.87 -2.47 -9.98
N ALA A 351 -19.60 -3.02 -10.95
CA ALA A 351 -19.56 -2.58 -12.36
C ALA A 351 -19.78 -1.06 -12.55
N HIS A 352 -20.53 -0.42 -11.64
CA HIS A 352 -20.78 1.03 -11.64
C HIS A 352 -19.56 1.87 -11.23
N LEU A 353 -18.61 1.30 -10.46
CA LEU A 353 -17.35 1.94 -10.07
C LEU A 353 -16.26 1.76 -11.12
N THR A 354 -16.33 0.69 -11.91
CA THR A 354 -15.36 0.35 -12.97
C THR A 354 -15.05 1.54 -13.88
N TYR A 355 -16.08 2.18 -14.44
CA TYR A 355 -15.88 3.32 -15.36
C TYR A 355 -15.50 4.63 -14.65
N LYS A 356 -15.69 4.72 -13.32
CA LYS A 356 -15.41 5.95 -12.55
C LYS A 356 -14.01 5.94 -11.93
N LEU A 357 -13.57 4.77 -11.44
CA LEU A 357 -12.36 4.64 -10.62
C LEU A 357 -11.21 3.94 -11.36
N LEU A 358 -11.50 3.07 -12.34
CA LEU A 358 -10.46 2.37 -13.09
C LEU A 358 -10.15 3.11 -14.39
N THR A 359 -8.86 3.25 -14.68
CA THR A 359 -8.42 3.70 -16.01
C THR A 359 -8.71 2.61 -17.05
N PRO A 360 -8.92 2.97 -18.33
CA PRO A 360 -9.12 1.97 -19.40
C PRO A 360 -8.00 0.94 -19.48
N TYR A 361 -6.75 1.38 -19.26
CA TYR A 361 -5.59 0.50 -19.17
C TYR A 361 -5.74 -0.53 -18.04
N LEU A 362 -6.03 -0.07 -16.82
CA LEU A 362 -6.11 -0.94 -15.65
C LEU A 362 -7.27 -1.93 -15.77
N TYR A 363 -8.41 -1.50 -16.31
CA TYR A 363 -9.53 -2.39 -16.58
C TYR A 363 -9.17 -3.49 -17.57
N ASN A 364 -8.60 -3.13 -18.74
CA ASN A 364 -8.22 -4.11 -19.76
C ASN A 364 -7.16 -5.10 -19.24
N PHE A 365 -6.22 -4.61 -18.42
CA PHE A 365 -5.19 -5.45 -17.80
C PHE A 365 -5.78 -6.44 -16.79
N LEU A 366 -6.66 -5.98 -15.90
CA LEU A 366 -7.34 -6.84 -14.92
C LEU A 366 -8.24 -7.86 -15.61
N ASP A 367 -9.02 -7.45 -16.61
CA ASP A 367 -9.86 -8.34 -17.41
C ASP A 367 -9.03 -9.45 -18.07
N ALA A 368 -7.89 -9.10 -18.68
CA ALA A 368 -7.00 -10.09 -19.29
C ALA A 368 -6.40 -11.07 -18.26
N ILE A 369 -5.98 -10.59 -17.09
CA ILE A 369 -5.44 -11.45 -16.02
C ILE A 369 -6.51 -12.40 -15.47
N ILE A 370 -7.73 -11.92 -15.24
CA ILE A 370 -8.83 -12.74 -14.73
C ILE A 370 -9.24 -13.78 -15.79
N THR A 371 -9.34 -13.36 -17.06
CA THR A 371 -9.65 -14.26 -18.20
C THR A 371 -8.61 -15.37 -18.34
N CYS A 372 -7.35 -15.15 -17.94
CA CYS A 372 -6.27 -16.13 -18.05
C CYS A 372 -6.56 -17.45 -17.32
N GLN A 373 -7.41 -17.44 -16.28
CA GLN A 373 -7.80 -18.66 -15.57
C GLN A 373 -8.69 -19.57 -16.41
N THR A 374 -9.61 -18.99 -17.17
CA THR A 374 -10.61 -19.75 -17.95
C THR A 374 -10.20 -19.95 -19.40
N ALA A 375 -9.54 -18.96 -20.00
CA ALA A 375 -9.19 -18.90 -21.41
C ALA A 375 -7.82 -18.22 -21.62
N PRO A 376 -6.70 -18.95 -21.49
CA PRO A 376 -5.36 -18.37 -21.61
C PRO A 376 -5.05 -17.81 -23.01
N GLU A 377 -5.59 -18.42 -24.07
CA GLU A 377 -5.43 -17.94 -25.44
C GLU A 377 -6.12 -16.59 -25.68
N GLU A 378 -7.33 -16.40 -25.14
CA GLU A 378 -8.07 -15.14 -25.24
C GLU A 378 -7.36 -14.05 -24.42
N ALA A 379 -6.91 -14.38 -23.21
CA ALA A 379 -6.12 -13.48 -22.39
C ALA A 379 -4.83 -13.05 -23.10
N PHE A 380 -4.15 -13.97 -23.80
CA PHE A 380 -2.96 -13.64 -24.57
C PHE A 380 -3.26 -12.65 -25.70
N HIS A 381 -4.34 -12.85 -26.45
CA HIS A 381 -4.76 -11.90 -27.50
C HIS A 381 -5.04 -10.49 -26.94
N LYS A 382 -5.80 -10.39 -25.84
CA LYS A 382 -6.06 -9.10 -25.17
C LYS A 382 -4.78 -8.39 -24.73
N LEU A 383 -3.82 -9.15 -24.19
CA LEU A 383 -2.52 -8.61 -23.78
C LEU A 383 -1.65 -8.23 -24.98
N ASP A 384 -1.70 -8.97 -26.09
CA ASP A 384 -0.92 -8.69 -27.30
C ASP A 384 -1.39 -7.42 -27.99
N ASP A 385 -2.70 -7.21 -28.09
CA ASP A 385 -3.27 -5.95 -28.59
C ASP A 385 -2.83 -4.76 -27.70
N SER A 386 -2.89 -4.94 -26.38
CA SER A 386 -2.45 -3.91 -25.43
C SER A 386 -0.93 -3.65 -25.52
N ALA A 387 -0.12 -4.69 -25.64
CA ALA A 387 1.33 -4.58 -25.81
C ALA A 387 1.69 -3.90 -27.14
N GLY A 388 0.98 -4.22 -28.23
CA GLY A 388 1.18 -3.62 -29.55
C GLY A 388 0.91 -2.12 -29.56
N THR A 389 -0.22 -1.69 -29.00
CA THR A 389 -0.57 -0.26 -28.89
C THR A 389 0.46 0.53 -28.06
N MET A 390 0.89 -0.02 -26.93
CA MET A 390 1.93 0.62 -26.10
C MET A 390 3.31 0.64 -26.79
N ALA A 391 3.68 -0.41 -27.52
CA ALA A 391 4.93 -0.44 -28.29
C ALA A 391 4.96 0.64 -29.38
N GLU A 392 3.84 0.88 -30.08
CA GLU A 392 3.72 1.99 -31.03
C GLU A 392 3.86 3.35 -30.36
N GLN A 393 3.25 3.53 -29.19
CA GLN A 393 3.39 4.74 -28.38
C GLN A 393 4.84 4.97 -27.93
N LEU A 394 5.54 3.93 -27.46
CA LEU A 394 6.94 4.01 -27.06
C LEU A 394 7.85 4.39 -28.25
N ARG A 395 7.62 3.84 -29.45
CA ARG A 395 8.37 4.23 -30.66
C ARG A 395 8.11 5.69 -31.04
N LYS A 396 6.86 6.15 -30.94
CA LYS A 396 6.49 7.55 -31.20
C LYS A 396 7.17 8.49 -30.19
N LEU A 397 7.12 8.17 -28.90
CA LEU A 397 7.78 8.95 -27.84
C LEU A 397 9.30 8.96 -28.02
N THR A 398 9.91 7.84 -28.40
CA THR A 398 11.34 7.78 -28.74
C THR A 398 11.70 8.76 -29.85
N LYS A 399 10.86 8.86 -30.89
CA LYS A 399 11.05 9.82 -31.98
C LYS A 399 10.88 11.27 -31.50
N GLN A 400 9.88 11.54 -30.66
CA GLN A 400 9.67 12.88 -30.06
C GLN A 400 10.85 13.31 -29.17
N ILE A 401 11.43 12.39 -28.40
CA ILE A 401 12.65 12.65 -27.60
C ILE A 401 13.82 13.02 -28.51
N GLN A 402 13.99 12.32 -29.64
CA GLN A 402 15.04 12.63 -30.61
C GLN A 402 14.83 14.00 -31.27
N GLU A 403 13.60 14.32 -31.68
CA GLU A 403 13.23 15.61 -32.26
C GLU A 403 13.44 16.76 -31.25
N ALA A 404 12.97 16.62 -30.01
CA ALA A 404 13.15 17.63 -28.96
C ALA A 404 14.62 17.92 -28.64
N ARG A 405 15.49 16.89 -28.68
CA ARG A 405 16.94 17.05 -28.56
C ARG A 405 17.55 17.82 -29.72
N GLN A 406 17.02 17.66 -30.94
CA GLN A 406 17.49 18.40 -32.12
C GLN A 406 17.04 19.86 -32.09
N THR A 407 15.85 20.13 -31.57
CA THR A 407 15.28 21.48 -31.47
C THR A 407 15.75 22.26 -30.23
N TRP A 408 16.56 21.64 -29.35
CA TRP A 408 17.05 22.22 -28.09
C TRP A 408 15.92 22.71 -27.17
N ASP A 409 14.78 22.00 -27.19
CA ASP A 409 13.63 22.30 -26.34
C ASP A 409 13.68 21.44 -25.08
N ASP A 410 14.29 21.98 -24.01
CA ASP A 410 14.50 21.28 -22.74
C ASP A 410 13.18 20.94 -22.02
N GLU A 411 12.12 21.72 -22.23
CA GLU A 411 10.83 21.50 -21.57
C GLU A 411 10.06 20.37 -22.26
N ALA A 412 9.97 20.42 -23.59
CA ALA A 412 9.40 19.34 -24.38
C ALA A 412 10.17 18.03 -24.19
N LEU A 413 11.50 18.10 -24.08
CA LEU A 413 12.34 16.93 -23.82
C LEU A 413 12.02 16.26 -22.48
N LYS A 414 11.93 17.03 -21.39
CA LYS A 414 11.59 16.50 -20.07
C LYS A 414 10.20 15.86 -20.07
N LYS A 415 9.22 16.50 -20.71
CA LYS A 415 7.86 15.97 -20.81
C LYS A 415 7.82 14.65 -21.58
N ALA A 416 8.48 14.58 -22.73
CA ALA A 416 8.51 13.37 -23.55
C ALA A 416 9.24 12.20 -22.86
N ILE A 417 10.30 12.46 -22.09
CA ILE A 417 10.98 11.44 -21.27
C ILE A 417 10.05 10.92 -20.18
N ASN A 418 9.37 11.81 -19.44
CA ASN A 418 8.44 11.40 -18.38
C ASN A 418 7.28 10.55 -18.93
N GLU A 419 6.71 10.93 -20.08
CA GLU A 419 5.65 10.16 -20.74
C GLU A 419 6.16 8.80 -21.26
N TYR A 420 7.42 8.74 -21.73
CA TYR A 420 8.07 7.49 -22.12
C TYR A 420 8.22 6.54 -20.94
N ASP A 421 8.75 7.03 -19.81
CA ASP A 421 8.96 6.23 -18.60
C ASP A 421 7.61 5.71 -18.04
N GLU A 422 6.58 6.56 -18.01
CA GLU A 422 5.22 6.13 -17.59
C GLU A 422 4.61 5.06 -18.49
N THR A 423 4.84 5.16 -19.80
CA THR A 423 4.35 4.17 -20.77
C THR A 423 5.12 2.87 -20.62
N LEU A 424 6.43 2.95 -20.37
CA LEU A 424 7.28 1.79 -20.14
C LEU A 424 6.88 1.04 -18.86
N ASP A 425 6.60 1.76 -17.77
CA ASP A 425 6.13 1.20 -16.50
C ASP A 425 4.79 0.45 -16.64
N LYS A 426 3.95 0.84 -17.61
CA LYS A 426 2.70 0.12 -17.97
C LYS A 426 2.96 -1.05 -18.93
N TYR A 427 3.92 -0.91 -19.83
CA TYR A 427 4.26 -1.95 -20.79
C TYR A 427 4.88 -3.19 -20.11
N VAL A 428 5.76 -3.00 -19.12
CA VAL A 428 6.47 -4.13 -18.48
C VAL A 428 5.51 -5.13 -17.83
N PRO A 429 4.51 -4.75 -16.99
CA PRO A 429 3.55 -5.70 -16.43
C PRO A 429 2.77 -6.51 -17.48
N VAL A 430 2.35 -5.88 -18.58
CA VAL A 430 1.64 -6.55 -19.68
C VAL A 430 2.55 -7.57 -20.34
N LEU A 431 3.79 -7.19 -20.68
CA LEU A 431 4.79 -8.09 -21.24
C LEU A 431 5.08 -9.28 -20.32
N MET A 432 5.22 -9.04 -19.01
CA MET A 432 5.50 -10.12 -18.05
C MET A 432 4.29 -11.05 -17.88
N ALA A 433 3.06 -10.52 -17.93
CA ALA A 433 1.85 -11.34 -17.93
C ALA A 433 1.77 -12.23 -19.19
N GLN A 434 2.07 -11.69 -20.39
CA GLN A 434 2.15 -12.48 -21.62
C GLN A 434 3.19 -13.60 -21.53
N ALA A 435 4.38 -13.27 -21.04
CA ALA A 435 5.47 -14.23 -20.84
C ALA A 435 5.07 -15.32 -19.83
N LYS A 436 4.34 -14.97 -18.77
CA LYS A 436 3.89 -15.89 -17.74
C LYS A 436 2.97 -16.99 -18.30
N ILE A 437 2.07 -16.65 -19.24
CA ILE A 437 1.16 -17.63 -19.87
C ILE A 437 1.97 -18.77 -20.52
N TYR A 438 2.97 -18.45 -21.35
CA TYR A 438 3.82 -19.46 -21.98
C TYR A 438 4.79 -20.14 -21.02
N TRP A 439 5.22 -19.43 -19.97
CA TRP A 439 6.03 -20.01 -18.89
C TRP A 439 5.28 -21.13 -18.17
N ASP A 440 4.01 -20.91 -17.83
CA ASP A 440 3.17 -21.89 -17.15
C ASP A 440 2.86 -23.10 -18.06
N MET A 441 2.77 -22.88 -19.38
CA MET A 441 2.70 -23.95 -20.40
C MET A 441 4.04 -24.68 -20.64
N LYS A 442 5.14 -24.24 -20.00
CA LYS A 442 6.51 -24.74 -20.18
C LYS A 442 7.07 -24.57 -21.61
N ASP A 443 6.53 -23.67 -22.41
CA ASP A 443 7.09 -23.32 -23.72
C ASP A 443 8.08 -22.15 -23.58
N TYR A 444 9.27 -22.47 -23.08
CA TYR A 444 10.33 -21.48 -22.88
C TYR A 444 10.83 -20.85 -24.19
N THR A 445 10.62 -21.48 -25.34
CA THR A 445 11.08 -20.97 -26.63
C THR A 445 10.20 -19.80 -27.10
N MET A 446 8.90 -19.88 -26.85
CA MET A 446 7.98 -18.79 -27.12
C MET A 446 8.19 -17.62 -26.16
N VAL A 447 8.48 -17.87 -24.88
CA VAL A 447 8.84 -16.81 -23.93
C VAL A 447 10.09 -16.04 -24.39
N GLU A 448 11.12 -16.75 -24.86
CA GLU A 448 12.32 -16.10 -25.41
C GLU A 448 12.01 -15.22 -26.62
N LYS A 449 11.13 -15.67 -27.53
CA LYS A 449 10.70 -14.85 -28.69
C LYS A 449 9.96 -13.59 -28.25
N ILE A 450 9.11 -13.67 -27.23
CA ILE A 450 8.42 -12.50 -26.65
C ILE A 450 9.45 -11.51 -26.12
N PHE A 451 10.41 -11.98 -25.31
CA PHE A 451 11.45 -11.10 -24.79
C PHE A 451 12.32 -10.51 -25.89
N HIS A 452 12.68 -11.28 -26.93
CA HIS A 452 13.46 -10.79 -28.06
C HIS A 452 12.78 -9.61 -28.78
N LYS A 453 11.45 -9.67 -28.97
CA LYS A 453 10.68 -8.56 -29.55
C LYS A 453 10.72 -7.29 -28.68
N SER A 454 10.72 -7.45 -27.36
CA SER A 454 10.69 -6.35 -26.39
C SER A 454 12.07 -5.74 -26.05
N VAL A 455 13.17 -6.30 -26.60
CA VAL A 455 14.56 -5.86 -26.31
C VAL A 455 14.74 -4.37 -26.57
N GLU A 456 14.11 -3.83 -27.61
CA GLU A 456 14.27 -2.43 -28.00
C GLU A 456 13.89 -1.43 -26.89
N PHE A 457 12.98 -1.81 -25.99
CA PHE A 457 12.52 -0.95 -24.89
C PHE A 457 13.03 -1.40 -23.52
N CYS A 458 13.03 -2.72 -23.27
CA CYS A 458 13.16 -3.26 -21.91
C CYS A 458 14.60 -3.68 -21.55
N LYS A 459 15.57 -3.53 -22.46
CA LYS A 459 16.94 -4.04 -22.28
C LYS A 459 17.58 -3.63 -20.96
N GLU A 460 17.33 -2.41 -20.49
CA GLU A 460 17.93 -1.90 -19.24
C GLU A 460 17.14 -2.24 -17.98
N HIS A 461 15.89 -2.69 -18.11
CA HIS A 461 15.02 -2.96 -16.98
C HIS A 461 15.42 -4.26 -16.25
N GLU A 462 15.63 -4.18 -14.94
CA GLU A 462 16.15 -5.31 -14.14
C GLU A 462 15.22 -6.54 -14.15
N VAL A 463 13.91 -6.33 -14.01
CA VAL A 463 12.92 -7.42 -14.06
C VAL A 463 12.97 -8.17 -15.40
N TRP A 464 13.22 -7.45 -16.50
CA TRP A 464 13.36 -8.06 -17.82
C TRP A 464 14.64 -8.89 -17.90
N LYS A 465 15.78 -8.33 -17.46
CA LYS A 465 17.07 -9.07 -17.42
C LYS A 465 16.95 -10.36 -16.58
N LEU A 466 16.31 -10.29 -15.41
CA LEU A 466 16.08 -11.45 -14.54
C LEU A 466 15.19 -12.52 -15.19
N ASN A 467 14.06 -12.13 -15.77
CA ASN A 467 13.16 -13.09 -16.39
C ASN A 467 13.74 -13.71 -17.66
N VAL A 468 14.53 -12.96 -18.44
CA VAL A 468 15.32 -13.52 -19.55
C VAL A 468 16.33 -14.54 -19.03
N ALA A 469 17.05 -14.24 -17.94
CA ALA A 469 17.97 -15.18 -17.32
C ALA A 469 17.28 -16.46 -16.84
N HIS A 470 16.07 -16.34 -16.25
CA HIS A 470 15.25 -17.50 -15.86
C HIS A 470 14.86 -18.36 -17.05
N VAL A 471 14.45 -17.77 -18.17
CA VAL A 471 14.10 -18.51 -19.40
C VAL A 471 15.31 -19.23 -19.97
N LEU A 472 16.45 -18.54 -20.10
CA LEU A 472 17.68 -19.14 -20.62
C LEU A 472 18.19 -20.28 -19.72
N PHE A 473 18.03 -20.14 -18.41
CA PHE A 473 18.35 -21.19 -17.43
C PHE A 473 17.46 -22.43 -17.62
N MET A 474 16.15 -22.25 -17.82
CA MET A 474 15.21 -23.36 -18.01
C MET A 474 15.36 -24.08 -19.36
N GLN A 475 16.00 -23.47 -20.35
CA GLN A 475 16.25 -24.10 -21.66
C GLN A 475 17.43 -25.10 -21.68
N GLU A 476 18.01 -25.42 -20.51
CA GLU A 476 19.04 -26.42 -20.22
C GLU A 476 20.38 -26.37 -20.99
N ASN A 477 20.49 -25.65 -22.11
CA ASN A 477 21.69 -25.61 -22.95
C ASN A 477 22.33 -24.21 -23.04
N LYS A 478 21.74 -23.20 -22.38
CA LYS A 478 22.14 -21.79 -22.47
C LYS A 478 22.65 -21.20 -21.15
N TYR A 479 23.27 -22.01 -20.28
CA TYR A 479 23.76 -21.55 -18.97
C TYR A 479 24.79 -20.42 -19.06
N LYS A 480 25.68 -20.43 -20.07
CA LYS A 480 26.65 -19.34 -20.29
C LYS A 480 25.96 -18.00 -20.57
N GLU A 481 24.85 -18.03 -21.31
CA GLU A 481 24.07 -16.84 -21.58
C GLU A 481 23.33 -16.38 -20.33
N ALA A 482 22.75 -17.31 -19.56
CA ALA A 482 22.11 -17.03 -18.28
C ALA A 482 23.07 -16.36 -17.28
N ILE A 483 24.34 -16.81 -17.21
CA ILE A 483 25.39 -16.18 -16.39
C ILE A 483 25.58 -14.71 -16.80
N SER A 484 25.60 -14.40 -18.10
CA SER A 484 25.84 -13.02 -18.56
C SER A 484 24.75 -12.04 -18.13
N PHE A 485 23.54 -12.52 -17.81
CA PHE A 485 22.45 -11.71 -17.26
C PHE A 485 22.41 -11.69 -15.73
N TYR A 486 22.66 -12.82 -15.06
CA TYR A 486 22.65 -12.89 -13.59
C TYR A 486 23.85 -12.19 -12.97
N GLU A 487 25.05 -12.36 -13.52
CA GLU A 487 26.30 -11.90 -12.93
C GLU A 487 26.37 -10.37 -12.75
N PRO A 488 25.98 -9.53 -13.73
CA PRO A 488 25.97 -8.08 -13.53
C PRO A 488 25.03 -7.63 -12.40
N ILE A 489 23.91 -8.32 -12.22
CA ILE A 489 22.91 -8.01 -11.17
C ILE A 489 23.49 -8.34 -9.80
N VAL A 490 24.10 -9.53 -9.66
CA VAL A 490 24.75 -9.94 -8.41
C VAL A 490 25.96 -9.06 -8.09
N LYS A 491 26.77 -8.70 -9.10
CA LYS A 491 27.93 -7.81 -8.93
C LYS A 491 27.53 -6.41 -8.48
N LYS A 492 26.41 -5.87 -8.99
CA LYS A 492 25.89 -4.56 -8.56
C LYS A 492 25.56 -4.54 -7.05
N HIS A 493 25.11 -5.66 -6.50
CA HIS A 493 24.73 -5.81 -5.09
C HIS A 493 25.72 -6.68 -4.31
N TYR A 494 27.00 -6.76 -4.73
CA TYR A 494 27.96 -7.70 -4.14
C TYR A 494 28.29 -7.41 -2.67
N ASP A 495 28.23 -6.13 -2.28
CA ASP A 495 28.43 -5.71 -0.89
C ASP A 495 27.25 -6.11 0.00
N ASN A 496 26.02 -5.95 -0.50
CA ASN A 496 24.77 -6.34 0.17
C ASN A 496 24.12 -7.54 -0.53
N ILE A 497 24.81 -8.67 -0.56
CA ILE A 497 24.39 -9.84 -1.34
C ILE A 497 23.01 -10.39 -0.95
N LEU A 498 22.58 -10.16 0.29
CA LEU A 498 21.28 -10.59 0.82
C LEU A 498 20.09 -9.75 0.31
N ASP A 499 20.34 -8.65 -0.40
CA ASP A 499 19.29 -7.89 -1.08
C ASP A 499 18.86 -8.56 -2.39
N VAL A 500 19.69 -9.45 -2.94
CA VAL A 500 19.37 -10.23 -4.15
C VAL A 500 18.54 -11.44 -3.78
N SER A 501 17.47 -11.71 -4.54
CA SER A 501 16.62 -12.88 -4.32
C SER A 501 17.43 -14.19 -4.30
N ALA A 502 17.18 -15.02 -3.29
CA ALA A 502 17.88 -16.27 -3.07
C ALA A 502 17.86 -17.21 -4.29
N ILE A 503 16.78 -17.23 -5.07
CA ILE A 503 16.67 -18.07 -6.27
C ILE A 503 17.62 -17.61 -7.39
N VAL A 504 17.89 -16.30 -7.48
CA VAL A 504 18.82 -15.74 -8.47
C VAL A 504 20.24 -16.18 -8.15
N LEU A 505 20.63 -16.08 -6.88
CA LEU A 505 21.93 -16.57 -6.39
C LEU A 505 22.07 -18.08 -6.61
N ALA A 506 21.02 -18.84 -6.32
CA ALA A 506 21.00 -20.29 -6.49
C ALA A 506 21.17 -20.71 -7.95
N ASN A 507 20.39 -20.09 -8.87
CA ASN A 507 20.48 -20.35 -10.30
C ASN A 507 21.85 -19.94 -10.89
N LEU A 508 22.46 -18.87 -10.38
CA LEU A 508 23.81 -18.47 -10.77
C LEU A 508 24.85 -19.51 -10.33
N CYS A 509 24.81 -19.97 -9.07
CA CYS A 509 25.68 -21.07 -8.60
C CYS A 509 25.51 -22.33 -9.45
N VAL A 510 24.27 -22.73 -9.75
CA VAL A 510 24.00 -23.90 -10.62
C VAL A 510 24.57 -23.68 -12.02
N SER A 511 24.39 -22.50 -12.59
CA SER A 511 24.91 -22.17 -13.92
C SER A 511 26.44 -22.29 -13.94
N TYR A 512 27.12 -21.75 -12.92
CA TYR A 512 28.58 -21.88 -12.77
C TYR A 512 29.03 -23.35 -12.69
N ILE A 513 28.37 -24.16 -11.87
CA ILE A 513 28.68 -25.60 -11.73
C ILE A 513 28.52 -26.33 -13.08
N LEU A 514 27.42 -26.08 -13.79
CA LEU A 514 27.16 -26.72 -15.08
C LEU A 514 28.10 -26.24 -16.20
N THR A 515 28.67 -25.04 -16.07
CA THR A 515 29.70 -24.53 -16.99
C THR A 515 31.13 -24.83 -16.54
N SER A 516 31.33 -25.67 -15.52
CA SER A 516 32.64 -26.05 -14.96
C SER A 516 33.43 -24.89 -14.32
N GLN A 517 32.72 -23.87 -13.81
CA GLN A 517 33.27 -22.73 -13.06
C GLN A 517 33.02 -22.92 -11.55
N ASN A 518 33.48 -24.05 -11.00
CA ASN A 518 33.16 -24.43 -9.61
C ASN A 518 33.75 -23.45 -8.58
N GLU A 519 34.91 -22.84 -8.87
CA GLU A 519 35.56 -21.87 -7.98
C GLU A 519 34.68 -20.63 -7.76
N ASP A 520 34.09 -20.10 -8.83
CA ASP A 520 33.18 -18.95 -8.77
C ASP A 520 31.91 -19.27 -7.98
N ALA A 521 31.38 -20.49 -8.15
CA ALA A 521 30.22 -20.95 -7.38
C ALA A 521 30.55 -21.06 -5.87
N GLU A 522 31.72 -21.61 -5.51
CA GLU A 522 32.16 -21.71 -4.12
C GLU A 522 32.43 -20.33 -3.50
N GLU A 523 33.05 -19.42 -4.23
CA GLU A 523 33.29 -18.05 -3.74
C GLU A 523 31.98 -17.34 -3.43
N LEU A 524 31.01 -17.43 -4.34
CA LEU A 524 29.68 -16.84 -4.16
C LEU A 524 28.99 -17.42 -2.92
N MET A 525 29.06 -18.73 -2.73
CA MET A 525 28.47 -19.39 -1.56
C MET A 525 29.14 -18.97 -0.24
N ARG A 526 30.47 -18.88 -0.20
CA ARG A 526 31.20 -18.39 0.98
C ARG A 526 30.86 -16.93 1.31
N LYS A 527 30.61 -16.11 0.29
CA LYS A 527 30.18 -14.70 0.48
C LYS A 527 28.78 -14.63 1.10
N ILE A 528 27.84 -15.44 0.63
CA ILE A 528 26.48 -15.53 1.20
C ILE A 528 26.55 -15.99 2.66
N GLU A 529 27.34 -17.03 2.95
CA GLU A 529 27.52 -17.56 4.31
C GLU A 529 28.04 -16.49 5.27
N LYS A 530 29.11 -15.78 4.90
CA LYS A 530 29.64 -14.67 5.71
C LYS A 530 28.63 -13.55 5.93
N ALA A 531 27.84 -13.21 4.91
CA ALA A 531 26.82 -12.17 5.02
C ALA A 531 25.66 -12.59 5.95
N GLU A 532 25.22 -13.85 5.88
CA GLU A 532 24.22 -14.39 6.80
C GLU A 532 24.74 -14.48 8.24
N GLU A 533 26.00 -14.89 8.45
CA GLU A 533 26.63 -14.92 9.78
C GLU A 533 26.69 -13.54 10.41
N GLN A 534 27.12 -12.53 9.63
CA GLN A 534 27.17 -11.14 10.09
C GLN A 534 25.76 -10.63 10.46
N LEU A 535 24.77 -10.90 9.61
CA LEU A 535 23.40 -10.48 9.89
C LEU A 535 22.80 -11.20 11.10
N SER A 536 23.11 -12.48 11.29
CA SER A 536 22.69 -13.24 12.47
C SER A 536 23.34 -12.73 13.76
N TYR A 537 24.52 -12.10 13.68
CA TYR A 537 25.17 -11.46 14.82
C TYR A 537 24.51 -10.12 15.17
N ASP A 538 24.22 -9.29 14.16
CA ASP A 538 23.63 -7.97 14.34
C ASP A 538 22.13 -8.04 14.71
N HIS A 539 21.41 -9.02 14.14
CA HIS A 539 19.96 -9.19 14.29
C HIS A 539 19.58 -10.68 14.47
N PRO A 540 19.67 -11.22 15.70
CA PRO A 540 19.44 -12.65 15.96
C PRO A 540 18.01 -13.15 15.69
N ASP A 541 17.04 -12.23 15.63
CA ASP A 541 15.61 -12.50 15.40
C ASP A 541 15.23 -12.54 13.92
N LYS A 542 16.10 -12.05 13.02
CA LYS A 542 15.81 -12.05 11.57
C LYS A 542 16.30 -13.36 10.96
N ASN A 543 15.37 -14.21 10.53
CA ASN A 543 15.71 -15.45 9.83
C ASN A 543 16.14 -15.15 8.39
N THR A 544 17.32 -15.63 8.01
CA THR A 544 17.84 -15.60 6.63
C THR A 544 17.78 -16.99 6.02
N TYR A 545 17.35 -17.06 4.75
CA TYR A 545 17.14 -18.32 4.04
C TYR A 545 17.95 -18.41 2.73
N HIS A 546 18.86 -17.48 2.45
CA HIS A 546 19.56 -17.42 1.16
C HIS A 546 20.46 -18.65 0.98
N LEU A 547 21.33 -18.94 1.93
CA LEU A 547 22.22 -20.10 1.85
C LEU A 547 21.42 -21.43 1.89
N CYS A 548 20.31 -21.45 2.63
CA CYS A 548 19.39 -22.59 2.67
C CYS A 548 18.84 -22.90 1.26
N ILE A 549 18.26 -21.91 0.59
CA ILE A 549 17.68 -22.05 -0.75
C ILE A 549 18.75 -22.42 -1.77
N VAL A 550 19.93 -21.79 -1.74
CA VAL A 550 21.06 -22.13 -2.62
C VAL A 550 21.46 -23.60 -2.45
N ASN A 551 21.59 -24.07 -1.21
CA ASN A 551 21.94 -25.46 -0.93
C ASN A 551 20.85 -26.45 -1.32
N LEU A 552 19.58 -26.09 -1.17
CA LEU A 552 18.45 -26.91 -1.64
C LEU A 552 18.45 -27.06 -3.16
N VAL A 553 18.65 -25.96 -3.90
CA VAL A 553 18.67 -25.96 -5.36
C VAL A 553 19.87 -26.74 -5.90
N ILE A 554 21.08 -26.51 -5.35
CA ILE A 554 22.28 -27.28 -5.71
C ILE A 554 22.09 -28.75 -5.37
N GLY A 555 21.59 -29.07 -4.17
CA GLY A 555 21.32 -30.45 -3.78
C GLY A 555 20.33 -31.17 -4.71
N THR A 556 19.28 -30.45 -5.13
CA THR A 556 18.31 -30.94 -6.11
C THR A 556 18.98 -31.23 -7.46
N LEU A 557 19.85 -30.35 -7.95
CA LEU A 557 20.60 -30.55 -9.19
C LEU A 557 21.41 -31.85 -9.16
N TYR A 558 22.17 -32.08 -8.09
CA TYR A 558 22.99 -33.28 -7.95
C TYR A 558 22.14 -34.56 -7.86
N CYS A 559 20.99 -34.51 -7.19
CA CYS A 559 20.03 -35.63 -7.17
C CYS A 559 19.51 -35.94 -8.58
N VAL A 560 19.14 -34.92 -9.36
CA VAL A 560 18.67 -35.11 -10.75
C VAL A 560 19.77 -35.67 -11.66
N LYS A 561 21.03 -35.25 -11.46
CA LYS A 561 22.19 -35.79 -12.20
C LYS A 561 22.65 -37.17 -11.70
N GLY A 562 21.97 -37.76 -10.71
CA GLY A 562 22.24 -39.11 -10.22
C GLY A 562 23.24 -39.22 -9.08
N ASN A 563 23.80 -38.11 -8.59
CA ASN A 563 24.70 -38.10 -7.43
C ASN A 563 23.92 -37.79 -6.15
N TYR A 564 23.23 -38.81 -5.64
CA TYR A 564 22.36 -38.69 -4.48
C TYR A 564 23.11 -38.52 -3.16
N ASP A 565 24.29 -39.15 -3.01
CA ASP A 565 25.09 -39.03 -1.77
C ASP A 565 25.42 -37.57 -1.46
N PHE A 566 25.95 -36.85 -2.46
CA PHE A 566 26.28 -35.43 -2.32
C PHE A 566 25.02 -34.55 -2.23
N GLY A 567 24.04 -34.79 -3.11
CA GLY A 567 22.82 -33.98 -3.19
C GLY A 567 22.01 -33.99 -1.90
N ILE A 568 21.79 -35.18 -1.32
CA ILE A 568 21.02 -35.34 -0.09
C ILE A 568 21.77 -34.80 1.12
N SER A 569 23.09 -35.02 1.23
CA SER A 569 23.90 -34.42 2.30
C SER A 569 23.82 -32.89 2.27
N ARG A 570 23.78 -32.28 1.07
CA ARG A 570 23.63 -30.82 0.94
C ARG A 570 22.25 -30.32 1.37
N ILE A 571 21.19 -31.07 1.03
CA ILE A 571 19.81 -30.77 1.47
C ILE A 571 19.69 -30.86 3.00
N ILE A 572 20.26 -31.88 3.63
CA ILE A 572 20.24 -32.04 5.08
C ILE A 572 20.91 -30.83 5.76
N LYS A 573 22.12 -30.47 5.30
CA LYS A 573 22.88 -29.31 5.81
C LYS A 573 22.16 -27.97 5.59
N SER A 574 21.38 -27.85 4.52
CA SER A 574 20.65 -26.61 4.22
C SER A 574 19.62 -26.24 5.29
N LEU A 575 19.08 -27.23 5.98
CA LEU A 575 18.00 -27.09 6.95
C LEU A 575 18.50 -26.92 8.39
N GLU A 576 19.82 -26.92 8.61
CA GLU A 576 20.41 -26.67 9.93
C GLU A 576 20.57 -25.16 10.19
N PRO A 577 20.08 -24.63 11.34
CA PRO A 577 19.35 -25.31 12.40
C PRO A 577 17.84 -25.43 12.12
N TYR A 578 17.26 -26.61 12.42
CA TYR A 578 15.89 -26.97 12.04
C TYR A 578 14.80 -26.11 12.66
N ASN A 579 15.04 -25.54 13.84
CA ASN A 579 14.09 -24.66 14.52
C ASN A 579 13.88 -23.31 13.82
N LYS A 580 14.84 -22.87 12.98
CA LYS A 580 14.76 -21.59 12.25
C LYS A 580 14.49 -21.78 10.76
N LYS A 581 15.08 -22.81 10.14
CA LYS A 581 15.08 -22.97 8.67
C LYS A 581 14.01 -23.93 8.13
N LEU A 582 13.41 -24.74 8.99
CA LEU A 582 12.30 -25.60 8.59
C LEU A 582 11.04 -24.75 8.40
N SER A 583 10.56 -24.69 7.17
CA SER A 583 9.33 -24.01 6.78
C SER A 583 8.60 -24.87 5.74
N THR A 584 7.37 -24.47 5.39
CA THR A 584 6.58 -25.18 4.38
C THR A 584 7.29 -25.26 3.03
N ASP A 585 7.92 -24.16 2.60
CA ASP A 585 8.64 -24.07 1.33
C ASP A 585 9.91 -24.91 1.32
N THR A 586 10.74 -24.81 2.37
CA THR A 586 11.99 -25.57 2.43
C THR A 586 11.71 -27.07 2.55
N TRP A 587 10.65 -27.45 3.26
CA TRP A 587 10.16 -28.83 3.32
C TRP A 587 9.64 -29.33 1.96
N TYR A 588 8.91 -28.51 1.21
CA TYR A 588 8.39 -28.87 -0.11
C TYR A 588 9.50 -29.29 -1.09
N TYR A 589 10.62 -28.58 -1.12
CA TYR A 589 11.76 -28.96 -1.97
C TYR A 589 12.50 -30.19 -1.43
N ALA A 590 12.73 -30.25 -0.11
CA ALA A 590 13.41 -31.38 0.52
C ALA A 590 12.64 -32.69 0.29
N LYS A 591 11.32 -32.72 0.55
CA LYS A 591 10.50 -33.93 0.42
C LYS A 591 10.52 -34.52 -1.00
N ARG A 592 10.55 -33.67 -2.03
CA ARG A 592 10.61 -34.12 -3.44
C ARG A 592 11.93 -34.83 -3.76
N CYS A 593 13.04 -34.34 -3.22
CA CYS A 593 14.34 -34.98 -3.40
C CYS A 593 14.39 -36.34 -2.70
N PHE A 594 13.85 -36.44 -1.49
CA PHE A 594 13.71 -37.72 -0.77
C PHE A 594 12.78 -38.70 -1.50
N LEU A 595 11.67 -38.25 -2.07
CA LEU A 595 10.79 -39.10 -2.87
C LEU A 595 11.51 -39.62 -4.14
N SER A 596 12.23 -38.76 -4.85
CA SER A 596 13.04 -39.16 -6.02
C SER A 596 14.14 -40.16 -5.65
N LEU A 597 14.78 -39.97 -4.49
CA LEU A 597 15.75 -40.91 -3.96
C LEU A 597 15.10 -42.28 -3.71
N LEU A 598 14.00 -42.31 -2.95
CA LEU A 598 13.30 -43.55 -2.60
C LEU A 598 12.79 -44.28 -3.84
N GLU A 599 12.30 -43.54 -4.84
CA GLU A 599 11.90 -44.10 -6.13
C GLU A 599 13.08 -44.82 -6.80
N ASN A 600 14.25 -44.18 -6.91
CA ASN A 600 15.42 -44.78 -7.57
C ASN A 600 16.07 -45.91 -6.77
N MET A 601 16.01 -45.85 -5.43
CA MET A 601 16.39 -46.99 -4.58
C MET A 601 15.44 -48.17 -4.77
N SER A 602 14.13 -47.92 -4.86
CA SER A 602 13.13 -48.98 -5.08
C SER A 602 13.27 -49.64 -6.46
N LYS A 603 13.73 -48.89 -7.47
CA LYS A 603 14.07 -49.40 -8.79
C LYS A 603 15.43 -50.12 -8.84
N HIS A 604 16.16 -50.21 -7.72
CA HIS A 604 17.53 -50.73 -7.63
C HIS A 604 18.53 -50.04 -8.58
N MET A 605 18.26 -48.79 -8.95
CA MET A 605 19.15 -47.99 -9.80
C MET A 605 20.34 -47.44 -9.01
N ILE A 606 20.20 -47.36 -7.68
CA ILE A 606 21.13 -46.67 -6.78
C ILE A 606 21.20 -47.44 -5.45
N MET A 607 22.41 -47.60 -4.94
CA MET A 607 22.69 -48.14 -3.61
C MET A 607 23.41 -47.07 -2.81
N LEU A 608 22.78 -46.55 -1.75
CA LEU A 608 23.40 -45.58 -0.85
C LEU A 608 24.31 -46.29 0.16
N GLN A 609 25.29 -45.55 0.68
CA GLN A 609 26.07 -45.99 1.84
C GLN A 609 25.23 -45.97 3.12
N ASP A 610 25.49 -46.90 4.04
CA ASP A 610 24.77 -46.99 5.32
C ASP A 610 24.86 -45.69 6.14
N SER A 611 25.98 -44.98 6.07
CA SER A 611 26.17 -43.67 6.71
C SER A 611 25.16 -42.63 6.22
N VAL A 612 24.94 -42.56 4.90
CA VAL A 612 23.98 -41.62 4.28
C VAL A 612 22.56 -41.99 4.67
N ILE A 613 22.23 -43.29 4.73
CA ILE A 613 20.92 -43.77 5.18
C ILE A 613 20.67 -43.35 6.65
N GLN A 614 21.67 -43.49 7.52
CA GLN A 614 21.58 -43.03 8.91
C GLN A 614 21.39 -41.51 9.02
N GLU A 615 22.14 -40.73 8.26
CA GLU A 615 21.98 -39.27 8.21
C GLU A 615 20.56 -38.89 7.76
N CYS A 616 20.03 -39.56 6.74
CA CYS A 616 18.66 -39.36 6.26
C CYS A 616 17.61 -39.69 7.34
N LEU A 617 17.78 -40.81 8.06
CA LEU A 617 16.88 -41.20 9.16
C LEU A 617 16.93 -40.19 10.31
N GLN A 618 18.12 -39.71 10.65
CA GLN A 618 18.33 -38.72 11.69
C GLN A 618 17.69 -37.38 11.31
N PHE A 619 17.89 -36.94 10.07
CA PHE A 619 17.24 -35.76 9.51
C PHE A 619 15.71 -35.84 9.62
N LEU A 620 15.10 -36.94 9.16
CA LEU A 620 13.65 -37.14 9.25
C LEU A 620 13.13 -37.19 10.71
N LYS A 621 13.92 -37.72 11.65
CA LYS A 621 13.63 -37.66 13.10
C LYS A 621 13.63 -36.21 13.62
N GLN A 622 14.57 -35.38 13.19
CA GLN A 622 14.61 -33.96 13.57
C GLN A 622 13.43 -33.18 12.95
N CYS A 623 13.13 -33.39 11.67
CA CYS A 623 11.95 -32.79 11.04
C CYS A 623 10.64 -33.24 11.70
N GLU A 624 10.55 -34.49 12.18
CA GLU A 624 9.41 -34.94 12.97
C GLU A 624 9.26 -34.13 14.27
N HIS A 625 10.37 -33.89 14.98
CA HIS A 625 10.37 -33.19 16.26
C HIS A 625 10.01 -31.70 16.12
N TYR A 626 10.63 -30.99 15.17
CA TYR A 626 10.43 -29.55 14.98
C TYR A 626 9.22 -29.22 14.08
N GLY A 627 8.72 -30.18 13.29
CA GLY A 627 7.67 -29.97 12.30
C GLY A 627 6.22 -30.02 12.80
N ARG A 628 5.99 -30.05 14.12
CA ARG A 628 4.66 -30.35 14.70
C ARG A 628 3.63 -29.26 14.40
N ASN A 629 4.07 -28.00 14.36
CA ASN A 629 3.21 -26.85 14.11
C ASN A 629 3.44 -26.24 12.72
N ILE A 630 4.19 -26.92 11.85
CA ILE A 630 4.54 -26.43 10.52
C ILE A 630 3.65 -27.16 9.51
N PRO A 631 2.81 -26.45 8.73
CA PRO A 631 2.01 -27.08 7.70
C PRO A 631 2.90 -27.66 6.60
N ALA A 632 2.52 -28.79 6.03
CA ALA A 632 3.29 -29.44 4.96
C ALA A 632 2.95 -28.91 3.56
N VAL A 633 1.79 -28.26 3.45
CA VAL A 633 1.26 -27.59 2.26
C VAL A 633 0.70 -26.24 2.72
N ILE A 634 1.03 -25.17 2.00
CA ILE A 634 0.45 -23.84 2.24
C ILE A 634 -1.00 -23.91 1.79
N GLU A 635 -1.94 -23.92 2.73
CA GLU A 635 -3.35 -23.70 2.45
C GLU A 635 -3.54 -22.22 2.14
N HIS A 636 -4.37 -21.90 1.13
CA HIS A 636 -4.60 -20.51 0.80
C HIS A 636 -5.35 -19.84 1.97
N PRO A 637 -4.93 -18.63 2.41
CA PRO A 637 -5.51 -17.93 3.57
C PRO A 637 -7.04 -17.77 3.60
N LEU A 638 -7.72 -17.93 2.45
CA LEU A 638 -9.16 -17.79 2.27
C LEU A 638 -9.87 -19.11 1.87
N GLU A 639 -9.19 -20.26 1.90
CA GLU A 639 -9.81 -21.55 1.58
C GLU A 639 -10.75 -22.05 2.69
N GLU A 640 -12.02 -22.32 2.35
CA GLU A 640 -13.05 -22.78 3.29
C GLU A 640 -12.88 -24.24 3.76
N SER A 641 -12.10 -25.05 3.05
CA SER A 641 -11.93 -26.48 3.33
C SER A 641 -10.46 -26.88 3.48
N GLY A 642 -9.87 -26.53 4.63
CA GLY A 642 -8.51 -26.94 4.99
C GLY A 642 -8.37 -28.45 5.14
N MET A 643 -7.17 -28.98 4.86
CA MET A 643 -6.83 -30.37 5.14
C MET A 643 -6.88 -30.62 6.65
N HIS A 644 -7.19 -31.87 7.05
CA HIS A 644 -7.26 -32.21 8.47
C HIS A 644 -5.92 -31.86 9.17
N SER A 645 -5.99 -31.06 10.24
CA SER A 645 -4.82 -30.46 10.92
C SER A 645 -3.75 -31.46 11.36
N GLY A 646 -4.12 -32.72 11.62
CA GLY A 646 -3.18 -33.80 11.95
C GLY A 646 -2.44 -34.42 10.76
N LYS A 647 -2.91 -34.22 9.53
CA LYS A 647 -2.33 -34.78 8.28
C LYS A 647 -1.57 -33.76 7.45
N ASN A 648 -1.88 -32.47 7.59
CA ASN A 648 -1.14 -31.38 6.95
C ASN A 648 -0.05 -30.84 7.87
N THR A 649 0.90 -31.70 8.27
CA THR A 649 2.07 -31.27 9.06
C THR A 649 3.34 -31.89 8.53
N VAL A 650 4.45 -31.16 8.64
CA VAL A 650 5.79 -31.68 8.33
C VAL A 650 6.08 -32.94 9.13
N THR A 651 5.64 -33.00 10.40
CA THR A 651 5.74 -34.20 11.24
C THR A 651 5.08 -35.43 10.61
N TYR A 652 3.88 -35.29 10.04
CA TYR A 652 3.17 -36.39 9.42
C TYR A 652 3.89 -36.90 8.16
N GLU A 653 4.29 -35.99 7.26
CA GLU A 653 5.00 -36.37 6.04
C GLU A 653 6.40 -36.94 6.33
N ALA A 654 7.12 -36.40 7.32
CA ALA A 654 8.43 -36.91 7.73
C ALA A 654 8.34 -38.37 8.25
N ARG A 655 7.30 -38.69 9.03
CA ARG A 655 7.03 -40.08 9.46
C ARG A 655 6.75 -41.02 8.29
N LEU A 656 5.99 -40.53 7.31
CA LEU A 656 5.67 -41.31 6.11
C LEU A 656 6.94 -41.62 5.30
N LEU A 657 7.77 -40.60 5.03
CA LEU A 657 9.06 -40.79 4.35
C LEU A 657 9.98 -41.74 5.12
N ARG A 658 10.03 -41.62 6.44
CA ARG A 658 10.83 -42.52 7.28
C ARG A 658 10.35 -43.97 7.19
N ALA A 659 9.04 -44.19 7.25
CA ALA A 659 8.44 -45.53 7.10
C ALA A 659 8.73 -46.14 5.72
N LEU A 660 8.67 -45.33 4.65
CA LEU A 660 9.04 -45.76 3.30
C LEU A 660 10.52 -46.15 3.21
N MET A 661 11.40 -45.38 3.85
CA MET A 661 12.83 -45.64 3.83
C MET A 661 13.16 -46.96 4.55
N TYR A 662 12.57 -47.22 5.72
CA TYR A 662 12.71 -48.51 6.41
C TYR A 662 12.23 -49.69 5.55
N LYS A 663 11.12 -49.51 4.84
CA LYS A 663 10.56 -50.56 3.97
C LYS A 663 11.49 -50.90 2.79
N ILE A 664 12.18 -49.91 2.22
CA ILE A 664 13.07 -50.09 1.07
C ILE A 664 14.43 -50.65 1.51
N THR A 665 14.98 -50.21 2.64
CA THR A 665 16.29 -50.67 3.13
C THR A 665 16.21 -52.01 3.86
N GLY A 666 15.01 -52.51 4.17
CA GLY A 666 14.82 -53.72 4.97
C GLY A 666 15.28 -53.56 6.42
N TRP A 667 15.49 -52.33 6.88
CA TRP A 667 15.84 -52.03 8.28
C TRP A 667 14.59 -52.18 9.14
N ALA A 668 14.56 -53.24 9.94
CA ALA A 668 13.60 -53.40 11.02
C ALA A 668 14.21 -52.82 12.30
N GLU A 669 13.70 -51.68 12.76
CA GLU A 669 13.67 -51.33 14.19
C GLU A 669 12.23 -51.44 14.69
#